data_AF-A0A1B4FNZ3-F1
#
_entry.id   AF-A0A1B4FNZ3-F1
#
_cell.length_a   1.000
_cell.length_b   1.000
_cell.length_c   1.000
_cell.angle_alpha   90.00
_cell.angle_beta   90.00
_cell.angle_gamma   90.00
#
_symmetry.space_group_name_H-M   'P 1'
#
loop_
_entity.id
_entity.type
_entity.pdbx_description
1 polymer ?
#
loop_
_entity_poly.entity_id
_entity_poly.type
_entity_poly.pdbx_seq_one_letter_code
_entity_poly.pdbx_strand_id
1 'polypeptide(L)'
;MSADHHPDLLDRILSGRTTCFALISRSEGNEIHHASIDVIAGDASYPASLADLPLSPVHAGVAGRDQELLLLVPYRQLHERGFESRDDGAPLVAVACTEHETVAVSEALARIPDAETGLSGRHFDIDDDEYARIVERVITDEIGAGEGSNFVIKRTLKGELRDYSVGKALAVFKRLLRKESGAYWIFLVHTGEQTLVGATPERHLTLNKGKATMNPISGTYRYPKTGPTLEGISAFLGDRKESDELYMVLDEELKMMARICKTGGQVTGPHLREMTRLAHTEYFIVGHTDTDVRDLLRETMFAPTVTGSPLESAARVIARHEPVGRGYYSGIAALVGRDADGERTLDSAILIRTAEIDRHGRVRIGVGSTLVRHSDAASEVMETHAKVAALSNAFDPPDAGLPLGQHPAVQAALRQRNEGIADFWFRQHGARHGGLSHLSGRRALIVDAEDHFTAMIAQQLASLGLITEICGVYDPAVFAHHDIVVMGPGPGDPSAVRDPRIARLHASLRRLLEERKPLVAVCLSHQVLTAVLGIPLVRRQIPNQGIQVEIDLFGQRERVGFYNTYVARTAHDELDIDGVGIVQVSRNPQSGEVHALRGPSFSSMQFHAESVLTVDGPRILGEAATHALRSKERTATLTA
;
A
#
# COMPACT_ATOMS: atom_id res chain seq x y z
N MET A 1 -28.51 -5.82 29.90
CA MET A 1 -29.53 -4.85 29.45
C MET A 1 -28.95 -4.17 28.23
N SER A 2 -29.35 -4.62 27.04
CA SER A 2 -28.94 -4.00 25.77
C SER A 2 -29.60 -2.63 25.72
N ALA A 3 -28.82 -1.55 25.62
CA ALA A 3 -29.38 -0.25 25.30
C ALA A 3 -30.07 -0.36 23.93
N ASP A 4 -31.33 0.03 23.83
CA ASP A 4 -32.02 0.20 22.55
C ASP A 4 -31.25 1.27 21.76
N HIS A 5 -30.38 0.84 20.87
CA HIS A 5 -29.71 1.72 19.93
C HIS A 5 -30.74 2.07 18.85
N HIS A 6 -31.40 3.21 19.00
CA HIS A 6 -32.20 3.76 17.91
C HIS A 6 -31.26 4.02 16.73
N PRO A 7 -31.52 3.43 15.55
CA PRO A 7 -30.64 3.60 14.40
C PRO A 7 -30.63 5.06 13.97
N ASP A 8 -29.43 5.63 13.85
CA ASP A 8 -29.24 7.00 13.35
C ASP A 8 -29.58 7.09 11.85
N LEU A 9 -29.52 8.30 11.28
CA LEU A 9 -29.91 8.51 9.90
C LEU A 9 -29.04 7.72 8.91
N LEU A 10 -27.75 7.59 9.20
CA LEU A 10 -26.82 6.81 8.37
C LEU A 10 -27.16 5.32 8.41
N ASP A 11 -27.51 4.74 9.56
CA ASP A 11 -27.92 3.33 9.68
C ASP A 11 -29.18 3.02 8.87
N ARG A 12 -30.12 3.98 8.82
CA ARG A 12 -31.34 3.83 8.00
C ARG A 12 -31.02 3.88 6.50
N ILE A 13 -30.08 4.73 6.08
CA ILE A 13 -29.59 4.78 4.70
C ILE A 13 -28.88 3.47 4.34
N LEU A 14 -27.96 3.00 5.20
CA LEU A 14 -27.20 1.76 4.98
C LEU A 14 -28.09 0.51 4.92
N SER A 15 -29.20 0.52 5.65
CA SER A 15 -30.21 -0.55 5.63
C SER A 15 -31.26 -0.41 4.54
N GLY A 16 -31.18 0.63 3.69
CA GLY A 16 -32.11 0.87 2.58
C GLY A 16 -33.50 1.33 3.00
N ARG A 17 -33.68 1.82 4.24
CA ARG A 17 -34.95 2.33 4.75
C ARG A 17 -35.24 3.77 4.34
N THR A 18 -34.23 4.49 3.85
CA THR A 18 -34.34 5.87 3.34
C THR A 18 -34.22 5.87 1.82
N THR A 19 -35.26 6.34 1.12
CA THR A 19 -35.35 6.30 -0.35
C THR A 19 -34.83 7.56 -1.05
N CYS A 20 -34.74 8.69 -0.34
CA CYS A 20 -34.17 9.94 -0.83
C CYS A 20 -33.26 10.55 0.25
N PHE A 21 -31.99 10.71 -0.08
CA PHE A 21 -30.97 11.16 0.87
C PHE A 21 -29.75 11.78 0.18
N ALA A 22 -28.93 12.46 0.97
CA ALA A 22 -27.60 12.89 0.57
C ALA A 22 -26.58 12.66 1.68
N LEU A 23 -25.37 12.29 1.29
CA LEU A 23 -24.16 12.30 2.10
C LEU A 23 -23.22 13.33 1.50
N ILE A 24 -22.88 14.38 2.22
CA ILE A 24 -22.06 15.49 1.70
C ILE A 24 -20.94 15.76 2.69
N SER A 25 -19.70 15.49 2.29
CA SER A 25 -18.52 15.94 3.00
C SER A 25 -18.05 17.24 2.37
N ARG A 26 -18.04 18.30 3.17
CA ARG A 26 -17.76 19.67 2.75
C ARG A 26 -16.45 20.14 3.34
N SER A 27 -15.68 20.89 2.56
CA SER A 27 -14.49 21.57 3.05
C SER A 27 -14.88 22.80 3.88
N GLU A 28 -14.36 22.91 5.11
CA GLU A 28 -14.50 24.13 5.92
C GLU A 28 -13.28 25.05 5.76
N GLY A 29 -13.48 26.31 5.40
CA GLY A 29 -12.42 27.31 5.33
C GLY A 29 -11.44 27.14 4.16
N ASN A 30 -10.21 27.64 4.32
CA ASN A 30 -9.16 27.63 3.29
C ASN A 30 -8.29 26.36 3.31
N GLU A 31 -8.31 25.57 4.39
CA GLU A 31 -7.63 24.28 4.47
C GLU A 31 -8.62 23.16 4.15
N ILE A 32 -8.37 22.40 3.08
CA ILE A 32 -9.30 21.37 2.61
C ILE A 32 -9.20 20.15 3.50
N HIS A 33 -10.08 20.10 4.50
CA HIS A 33 -10.16 19.00 5.45
C HIS A 33 -11.60 18.51 5.58
N HIS A 34 -11.82 17.27 5.14
CA HIS A 34 -13.11 16.57 5.24
C HIS A 34 -13.20 15.85 6.60
N ALA A 35 -13.65 16.57 7.62
CA ALA A 35 -13.76 16.04 9.00
C ALA A 35 -15.07 15.25 9.21
N SER A 36 -16.15 15.73 8.63
CA SER A 36 -17.51 15.24 8.85
C SER A 36 -18.29 15.12 7.54
N ILE A 37 -19.42 14.44 7.63
CA ILE A 37 -20.38 14.22 6.56
C ILE A 37 -21.73 14.71 7.05
N ASP A 38 -22.32 15.65 6.32
CA ASP A 38 -23.73 15.98 6.44
C ASP A 38 -24.57 14.85 5.85
N VAL A 39 -25.40 14.25 6.69
CA VAL A 39 -26.35 13.19 6.35
C VAL A 39 -27.73 13.83 6.28
N ILE A 40 -28.32 13.90 5.10
CA ILE A 40 -29.58 14.61 4.85
C ILE A 40 -30.60 13.61 4.31
N ALA A 41 -31.84 13.69 4.77
CA ALA A 41 -32.96 12.94 4.18
C ALA A 41 -34.26 13.76 4.17
N GLY A 42 -35.08 13.44 3.18
CA GLY A 42 -36.44 13.95 3.05
C GLY A 42 -36.99 13.79 1.65
N ASP A 43 -38.10 14.47 1.38
CA ASP A 43 -38.88 14.25 0.16
C ASP A 43 -38.31 15.06 -1.02
N ALA A 44 -38.16 14.39 -2.16
CA ALA A 44 -37.84 15.03 -3.42
C ALA A 44 -39.10 15.59 -4.09
N SER A 45 -38.97 16.80 -4.63
CA SER A 45 -39.94 17.46 -5.50
C SER A 45 -39.26 17.96 -6.77
N TYR A 46 -40.04 18.22 -7.82
CA TYR A 46 -39.53 18.63 -9.12
C TYR A 46 -40.19 19.96 -9.57
N PRO A 47 -39.77 21.10 -9.01
CA PRO A 47 -40.32 22.41 -9.38
C PRO A 47 -40.06 22.72 -10.86
N ALA A 48 -40.96 23.49 -11.48
CA ALA A 48 -40.82 23.88 -12.88
C ALA A 48 -39.72 24.95 -13.07
N SER A 49 -39.58 25.86 -12.10
CA SER A 49 -38.59 26.94 -12.12
C SER A 49 -37.93 27.17 -10.76
N LEU A 50 -36.81 27.89 -10.75
CA LEU A 50 -36.14 28.35 -9.53
C LEU A 50 -37.04 29.29 -8.70
N ALA A 51 -37.99 29.99 -9.32
CA ALA A 51 -38.94 30.84 -8.61
C ALA A 51 -39.91 30.03 -7.73
N ASP A 52 -40.22 28.80 -8.15
CA ASP A 52 -41.17 27.88 -7.49
C ASP A 52 -40.56 27.08 -6.34
N LEU A 53 -39.30 27.34 -5.98
CA LEU A 53 -38.62 26.62 -4.90
C LEU A 53 -39.38 26.78 -3.56
N PRO A 54 -39.65 25.68 -2.83
CA PRO A 54 -40.47 25.68 -1.62
C PRO A 54 -39.68 26.16 -0.38
N LEU A 55 -39.18 27.39 -0.43
CA LEU A 55 -38.44 28.02 0.68
C LEU A 55 -39.37 28.73 1.66
N SER A 56 -39.09 28.61 2.96
CA SER A 56 -39.90 29.24 4.00
C SER A 56 -39.68 30.76 4.06
N PRO A 57 -40.71 31.56 4.43
CA PRO A 57 -40.55 32.99 4.66
C PRO A 57 -39.52 33.32 5.75
N VAL A 58 -38.88 34.50 5.66
CA VAL A 58 -37.77 34.97 6.52
C VAL A 58 -38.10 35.06 8.03
N HIS A 59 -39.36 34.94 8.43
CA HIS A 59 -39.81 35.09 9.83
C HIS A 59 -40.62 33.90 10.36
N ALA A 60 -40.66 32.77 9.66
CA ALA A 60 -41.14 31.54 10.27
C ALA A 60 -40.05 31.05 11.24
N GLY A 61 -40.24 31.23 12.54
CA GLY A 61 -39.30 30.78 13.56
C GLY A 61 -39.12 29.27 13.52
N VAL A 62 -38.19 28.79 12.68
CA VAL A 62 -37.77 27.39 12.66
C VAL A 62 -36.54 27.31 13.54
N ALA A 63 -36.78 27.19 14.85
CA ALA A 63 -35.72 26.87 15.78
C ALA A 63 -35.08 25.53 15.37
N GLY A 64 -33.81 25.56 14.96
CA GLY A 64 -32.95 24.37 14.85
C GLY A 64 -32.90 23.62 13.51
N ARG A 65 -33.23 24.24 12.37
CA ARG A 65 -32.87 23.68 11.05
C ARG A 65 -31.93 24.62 10.30
N ASP A 66 -30.65 24.25 10.23
CA ASP A 66 -29.62 25.04 9.53
C ASP A 66 -29.72 24.91 8.00
N GLN A 67 -30.30 23.80 7.50
CA GLN A 67 -30.49 23.53 6.08
C GLN A 67 -31.99 23.35 5.75
N GLU A 68 -32.49 24.00 4.70
CA GLU A 68 -33.89 23.93 4.26
C GLU A 68 -34.05 23.01 3.03
N LEU A 69 -33.23 23.21 1.99
CA LEU A 69 -33.30 22.47 0.74
C LEU A 69 -31.92 22.03 0.25
N LEU A 70 -31.86 20.81 -0.30
CA LEU A 70 -30.81 20.39 -1.22
C LEU A 70 -31.35 20.44 -2.65
N LEU A 71 -30.69 21.18 -3.54
CA LEU A 71 -31.08 21.37 -4.93
C LEU A 71 -30.11 20.68 -5.88
N LEU A 72 -30.63 20.12 -6.97
CA LEU A 72 -29.86 19.75 -8.16
C LEU A 72 -30.43 20.52 -9.35
N VAL A 73 -29.64 21.44 -9.91
CA VAL A 73 -30.02 22.28 -11.04
C VAL A 73 -29.42 21.69 -12.33
N PRO A 74 -30.24 21.18 -13.27
CA PRO A 74 -29.76 20.57 -14.50
C PRO A 74 -29.35 21.64 -15.52
N TYR A 75 -28.52 21.28 -16.50
CA TYR A 75 -28.04 22.23 -17.51
C TYR A 75 -29.17 22.88 -18.32
N ARG A 76 -30.23 22.12 -18.62
CA ARG A 76 -31.40 22.63 -19.35
C ARG A 76 -32.14 23.76 -18.63
N GLN A 77 -31.86 24.01 -17.35
CA GLN A 77 -32.48 25.12 -16.61
C GLN A 77 -32.05 26.50 -17.14
N LEU A 78 -31.04 26.55 -18.02
CA LEU A 78 -30.67 27.74 -18.81
C LEU A 78 -31.84 28.36 -19.60
N HIS A 79 -32.91 27.62 -19.88
CA HIS A 79 -34.11 28.19 -20.49
C HIS A 79 -34.71 29.35 -19.68
N GLU A 80 -34.54 29.39 -18.35
CA GLU A 80 -34.96 30.53 -17.52
C GLU A 80 -34.21 31.83 -17.83
N ARG A 81 -33.02 31.72 -18.45
CA ARG A 81 -32.24 32.87 -18.94
C ARG A 81 -32.49 33.16 -20.42
N GLY A 82 -33.34 32.37 -21.09
CA GLY A 82 -33.56 32.44 -22.54
C GLY A 82 -32.39 31.91 -23.38
N PHE A 83 -31.47 31.15 -22.78
CA PHE A 83 -30.30 30.62 -23.49
C PHE A 83 -30.62 29.28 -24.17
N GLU A 84 -29.98 29.03 -25.30
CA GLU A 84 -30.13 27.77 -26.03
C GLU A 84 -29.50 26.60 -25.25
N SER A 85 -30.20 25.48 -25.16
CA SER A 85 -29.65 24.23 -24.63
C SER A 85 -30.39 23.03 -25.24
N ARG A 86 -29.71 21.88 -25.36
CA ARG A 86 -30.38 20.64 -25.77
C ARG A 86 -31.19 20.10 -24.60
N ASP A 87 -32.51 20.13 -24.76
CA ASP A 87 -33.45 19.64 -23.76
C ASP A 87 -33.44 18.09 -23.72
N ASP A 88 -32.98 17.54 -22.60
CA ASP A 88 -32.98 16.10 -22.29
C ASP A 88 -33.99 15.73 -21.20
N GLY A 89 -34.83 16.67 -20.76
CA GLY A 89 -35.84 16.47 -19.73
C GLY A 89 -35.30 16.28 -18.31
N ALA A 90 -34.01 16.52 -18.04
CA ALA A 90 -33.48 16.47 -16.68
C ALA A 90 -34.21 17.47 -15.76
N PRO A 91 -34.81 17.04 -14.63
CA PRO A 91 -35.64 17.92 -13.81
C PRO A 91 -34.81 18.81 -12.87
N LEU A 92 -35.32 19.99 -12.52
CA LEU A 92 -34.86 20.69 -11.32
C LEU A 92 -35.32 19.87 -10.11
N VAL A 93 -34.38 19.41 -9.28
CA VAL A 93 -34.69 18.62 -8.09
C VAL A 93 -34.57 19.49 -6.85
N ALA A 94 -35.57 19.44 -5.98
CA ALA A 94 -35.54 20.03 -4.65
C ALA A 94 -35.88 18.98 -3.59
N VAL A 95 -34.89 18.61 -2.78
CA VAL A 95 -35.04 17.71 -1.63
C VAL A 95 -35.24 18.53 -0.38
N ALA A 96 -36.37 18.36 0.30
CA ALA A 96 -36.61 18.98 1.58
C ALA A 96 -35.70 18.37 2.65
N CYS A 97 -34.91 19.19 3.36
CA CYS A 97 -34.06 18.73 4.44
C CYS A 97 -34.89 18.51 5.72
N THR A 98 -35.71 17.45 5.73
CA THR A 98 -36.59 17.13 6.87
C THR A 98 -35.82 16.56 8.05
N GLU A 99 -34.74 15.84 7.76
CA GLU A 99 -33.81 15.26 8.71
C GLU A 99 -32.38 15.60 8.29
N HIS A 100 -31.55 16.00 9.26
CA HIS A 100 -30.16 16.36 9.06
C HIS A 100 -29.37 15.94 10.29
N GLU A 101 -28.35 15.11 10.08
CA GLU A 101 -27.38 14.68 11.09
C GLU A 101 -25.96 14.89 10.55
N THR A 102 -24.97 14.87 11.44
CA THR A 102 -23.57 14.96 11.06
C THR A 102 -22.82 13.76 11.63
N VAL A 103 -22.05 13.08 10.79
CA VAL A 103 -21.25 11.90 11.17
C VAL A 103 -19.77 12.18 10.88
N ALA A 104 -18.86 11.72 11.74
CA ALA A 104 -17.43 11.82 11.47
C ALA A 104 -17.06 10.98 10.24
N VAL A 105 -16.17 11.49 9.37
CA VAL A 105 -15.74 10.74 8.16
C VAL A 105 -15.15 9.38 8.53
N SER A 106 -14.34 9.31 9.60
CA SER A 106 -13.75 8.06 10.08
C SER A 106 -14.80 7.00 10.46
N GLU A 107 -15.90 7.43 11.07
CA GLU A 107 -17.00 6.56 11.49
C GLU A 107 -17.80 6.07 10.28
N ALA A 108 -18.17 6.97 9.38
CA ALA A 108 -18.87 6.62 8.15
C ALA A 108 -18.04 5.64 7.29
N LEU A 109 -16.73 5.86 7.17
CA LEU A 109 -15.82 4.97 6.46
C LEU A 109 -15.73 3.56 7.06
N ALA A 110 -15.95 3.43 8.38
CA ALA A 110 -15.99 2.13 9.05
C ALA A 110 -17.34 1.42 8.83
N ARG A 111 -18.44 2.18 8.76
CA ARG A 111 -19.82 1.67 8.67
C ARG A 111 -20.27 1.36 7.24
N ILE A 112 -19.85 2.14 6.25
CA ILE A 112 -20.22 1.91 4.84
C ILE A 112 -19.54 0.62 4.35
N PRO A 113 -20.28 -0.40 3.88
CA PRO A 113 -19.69 -1.63 3.37
C PRO A 113 -18.96 -1.40 2.04
N ASP A 114 -17.99 -2.27 1.73
CA ASP A 114 -17.40 -2.30 0.39
C ASP A 114 -18.28 -3.11 -0.56
N ALA A 115 -18.20 -2.84 -1.87
CA ALA A 115 -18.98 -3.53 -2.90
C ALA A 115 -18.23 -3.55 -4.24
N GLU A 116 -18.49 -4.58 -5.05
CA GLU A 116 -17.96 -4.64 -6.42
C GLU A 116 -18.68 -3.61 -7.31
N THR A 117 -17.92 -2.66 -7.82
CA THR A 117 -18.41 -1.49 -8.56
C THR A 117 -17.76 -1.36 -9.94
N GLY A 118 -17.13 -2.43 -10.43
CA GLY A 118 -16.40 -2.36 -11.69
C GLY A 118 -17.33 -2.06 -12.86
N LEU A 119 -16.94 -1.14 -13.75
CA LEU A 119 -17.78 -0.71 -14.86
C LEU A 119 -17.60 -1.63 -16.06
N SER A 120 -18.68 -2.33 -16.42
CA SER A 120 -18.72 -3.10 -17.67
C SER A 120 -18.99 -2.17 -18.87
N GLY A 121 -18.43 -2.52 -20.03
CA GLY A 121 -18.62 -1.72 -21.25
C GLY A 121 -18.08 -0.28 -21.14
N ARG A 122 -17.04 -0.05 -20.34
CA ARG A 122 -16.50 1.29 -20.09
C ARG A 122 -15.88 1.91 -21.35
N HIS A 123 -16.42 3.02 -21.83
CA HIS A 123 -15.91 3.75 -23.01
C HIS A 123 -16.35 5.22 -22.98
N PHE A 124 -15.63 6.10 -23.69
CA PHE A 124 -16.15 7.43 -24.00
C PHE A 124 -17.13 7.37 -25.16
N ASP A 125 -18.20 8.16 -25.11
CA ASP A 125 -19.15 8.25 -26.22
C ASP A 125 -18.65 9.06 -27.42
N ILE A 126 -17.77 10.02 -27.14
CA ILE A 126 -16.92 10.70 -28.11
C ILE A 126 -15.50 10.24 -27.81
N ASP A 127 -14.95 9.40 -28.69
CA ASP A 127 -13.59 8.89 -28.53
C ASP A 127 -12.53 10.00 -28.64
N ASP A 128 -11.27 9.63 -28.41
CA ASP A 128 -10.16 10.58 -28.36
C ASP A 128 -9.94 11.30 -29.70
N ASP A 129 -10.10 10.60 -30.82
CA ASP A 129 -9.87 11.15 -32.16
C ASP A 129 -11.02 12.10 -32.60
N GLU A 130 -12.28 11.76 -32.31
CA GLU A 130 -13.40 12.66 -32.55
C GLU A 130 -13.36 13.87 -31.61
N TYR A 131 -13.02 13.68 -30.33
CA TYR A 131 -12.94 14.81 -29.40
C TYR A 131 -11.83 15.77 -29.79
N ALA A 132 -10.66 15.28 -30.21
CA ALA A 132 -9.59 16.13 -30.75
C ALA A 132 -10.06 16.96 -31.96
N ARG A 133 -10.80 16.35 -32.89
CA ARG A 133 -11.39 17.06 -34.05
C ARG A 133 -12.43 18.10 -33.63
N ILE A 134 -13.23 17.84 -32.60
CA ILE A 134 -14.15 18.84 -32.03
C ILE A 134 -13.36 20.01 -31.44
N VAL A 135 -12.28 19.74 -30.71
CA VAL A 135 -11.40 20.77 -30.15
C VAL A 135 -10.86 21.69 -31.26
N GLU A 136 -10.31 21.11 -32.32
CA GLU A 136 -9.78 21.87 -33.47
C GLU A 136 -10.86 22.73 -34.16
N ARG A 137 -12.07 22.18 -34.34
CA ARG A 137 -13.21 22.91 -34.89
C ARG A 137 -13.62 24.08 -34.01
N VAL A 138 -13.72 23.90 -32.70
CA VAL A 138 -14.08 24.99 -31.78
C VAL A 138 -13.03 26.09 -31.80
N ILE A 139 -11.74 25.74 -31.84
CA ILE A 139 -10.66 26.72 -31.93
C ILE A 139 -10.74 27.51 -33.24
N THR A 140 -10.95 26.83 -34.37
CA THR A 140 -10.90 27.45 -35.70
C THR A 140 -12.19 28.20 -36.03
N ASP A 141 -13.34 27.53 -35.88
CA ASP A 141 -14.62 27.97 -36.40
C ASP A 141 -15.41 28.83 -35.41
N GLU A 142 -15.10 28.75 -34.12
CA GLU A 142 -15.80 29.50 -33.08
C GLU A 142 -14.90 30.60 -32.49
N ILE A 143 -13.76 30.22 -31.90
CA ILE A 143 -12.80 31.19 -31.34
C ILE A 143 -12.19 32.03 -32.47
N GLY A 144 -11.71 31.39 -33.54
CA GLY A 144 -11.14 32.06 -34.70
C GLY A 144 -12.12 32.95 -35.47
N ALA A 145 -13.43 32.68 -35.36
CA ALA A 145 -14.49 33.49 -35.93
C ALA A 145 -15.01 34.60 -35.00
N GLY A 146 -14.53 34.66 -33.75
CA GLY A 146 -14.90 35.70 -32.80
C GLY A 146 -16.20 35.45 -32.03
N GLU A 147 -16.70 34.22 -31.98
CA GLU A 147 -17.88 33.85 -31.18
C GLU A 147 -17.61 33.96 -29.66
N GLY A 148 -16.34 33.91 -29.26
CA GLY A 148 -15.91 34.00 -27.87
C GLY A 148 -14.41 33.70 -27.68
N SER A 149 -13.95 33.79 -26.43
CA SER A 149 -12.53 33.59 -26.09
C SER A 149 -12.20 32.16 -25.66
N ASN A 150 -13.18 31.48 -25.06
CA ASN A 150 -13.01 30.15 -24.50
C ASN A 150 -14.34 29.41 -24.42
N PHE A 151 -14.31 28.09 -24.60
CA PHE A 151 -15.50 27.22 -24.56
C PHE A 151 -15.15 25.88 -23.92
N VAL A 152 -16.13 25.23 -23.30
CA VAL A 152 -16.00 23.90 -22.71
C VAL A 152 -16.97 22.98 -23.42
N ILE A 153 -16.46 21.94 -24.07
CA ILE A 153 -17.28 20.91 -24.72
C ILE A 153 -17.25 19.62 -23.90
N LYS A 154 -18.43 19.06 -23.63
CA LYS A 154 -18.60 17.82 -22.90
C LYS A 154 -18.36 16.61 -23.81
N ARG A 155 -17.63 15.63 -23.28
CA ARG A 155 -17.78 14.21 -23.61
C ARG A 155 -18.13 13.39 -22.38
N THR A 156 -18.61 12.16 -22.55
CA THR A 156 -19.11 11.33 -21.44
C THR A 156 -18.39 10.00 -21.38
N LEU A 157 -17.73 9.72 -20.26
CA LEU A 157 -17.32 8.36 -19.93
C LEU A 157 -18.55 7.58 -19.49
N LYS A 158 -18.87 6.51 -20.21
CA LYS A 158 -20.01 5.61 -19.97
C LYS A 158 -19.55 4.27 -19.44
N GLY A 159 -20.43 3.59 -18.72
CA GLY A 159 -20.26 2.20 -18.28
C GLY A 159 -21.51 1.70 -17.57
N GLU A 160 -21.54 0.43 -17.22
CA GLU A 160 -22.68 -0.19 -16.54
C GLU A 160 -22.24 -0.93 -15.28
N LEU A 161 -22.90 -0.61 -14.17
CA LEU A 161 -22.87 -1.37 -12.93
C LEU A 161 -23.85 -2.53 -13.03
N ARG A 162 -23.32 -3.76 -13.02
CA ARG A 162 -24.16 -4.96 -12.88
C ARG A 162 -24.87 -4.96 -11.54
N ASP A 163 -26.13 -5.37 -11.52
CA ASP A 163 -26.95 -5.50 -10.29
C ASP A 163 -26.88 -4.24 -9.41
N TYR A 164 -27.15 -3.08 -10.03
CA TYR A 164 -27.03 -1.81 -9.34
C TYR A 164 -27.92 -1.74 -8.10
N SER A 165 -27.31 -1.26 -7.01
CA SER A 165 -27.98 -0.88 -5.78
C SER A 165 -27.30 0.35 -5.20
N VAL A 166 -28.00 1.07 -4.33
CA VAL A 166 -27.45 2.22 -3.60
C VAL A 166 -26.18 1.86 -2.82
N GLY A 167 -26.07 0.60 -2.34
CA GLY A 167 -24.87 0.09 -1.69
C GLY A 167 -23.61 0.18 -2.56
N LYS A 168 -23.74 0.04 -3.89
CA LYS A 168 -22.62 0.23 -4.83
C LYS A 168 -22.20 1.70 -4.92
N ALA A 169 -23.15 2.62 -4.96
CA ALA A 169 -22.84 4.06 -4.98
C ALA A 169 -22.21 4.51 -3.65
N LEU A 170 -22.66 3.97 -2.52
CA LEU A 170 -22.04 4.16 -1.20
C LEU A 170 -20.58 3.66 -1.17
N ALA A 171 -20.28 2.51 -1.78
CA ALA A 171 -18.91 2.01 -1.88
C ALA A 171 -18.01 2.93 -2.73
N VAL A 172 -18.52 3.49 -3.83
CA VAL A 172 -17.79 4.50 -4.63
C VAL A 172 -17.52 5.76 -3.80
N PHE A 173 -18.54 6.28 -3.13
CA PHE A 173 -18.41 7.43 -2.23
C PHE A 173 -17.38 7.19 -1.12
N LYS A 174 -17.40 6.01 -0.48
CA LYS A 174 -16.40 5.60 0.51
C LYS A 174 -14.97 5.62 -0.06
N ARG A 175 -14.77 5.16 -1.30
CA ARG A 175 -13.44 5.19 -1.93
C ARG A 175 -12.99 6.61 -2.28
N LEU A 176 -13.90 7.47 -2.73
CA LEU A 176 -13.62 8.90 -2.94
C LEU A 176 -13.16 9.56 -1.65
N LEU A 177 -13.90 9.41 -0.55
CA LEU A 177 -13.52 9.95 0.76
C LEU A 177 -12.12 9.50 1.24
N ARG A 178 -11.71 8.28 0.89
CA ARG A 178 -10.40 7.73 1.30
C ARG A 178 -9.25 8.15 0.41
N LYS A 179 -9.52 8.43 -0.86
CA LYS A 179 -8.49 8.50 -1.91
C LYS A 179 -8.40 9.85 -2.57
N GLU A 180 -9.51 10.58 -2.70
CA GLU A 180 -9.48 11.92 -3.28
C GLU A 180 -9.07 12.97 -2.25
N SER A 181 -8.34 13.98 -2.71
CA SER A 181 -7.91 15.15 -1.94
C SER A 181 -8.26 16.42 -2.71
N GLY A 182 -8.29 17.57 -2.02
CA GLY A 182 -8.50 18.86 -2.68
C GLY A 182 -9.90 19.08 -3.26
N ALA A 183 -10.86 18.17 -3.03
CA ALA A 183 -12.25 18.37 -3.42
C ALA A 183 -12.93 19.38 -2.49
N TYR A 184 -13.72 20.29 -3.07
CA TYR A 184 -14.61 21.18 -2.32
C TYR A 184 -15.72 20.37 -1.64
N TRP A 185 -16.44 19.57 -2.42
CA TRP A 185 -17.42 18.60 -1.94
C TRP A 185 -17.06 17.19 -2.42
N ILE A 186 -17.12 16.23 -1.51
CA ILE A 186 -17.24 14.80 -1.84
C ILE A 186 -18.64 14.38 -1.44
N PHE A 187 -19.43 13.86 -2.38
CA PHE A 187 -20.85 13.67 -2.12
C PHE A 187 -21.46 12.45 -2.80
N LEU A 188 -22.60 12.03 -2.26
CA LEU A 188 -23.54 11.07 -2.81
C LEU A 188 -24.95 11.62 -2.60
N VAL A 189 -25.70 11.89 -3.67
CA VAL A 189 -27.11 12.27 -3.62
C VAL A 189 -27.93 11.20 -4.31
N HIS A 190 -28.94 10.65 -3.64
CA HIS A 190 -29.87 9.69 -4.21
C HIS A 190 -31.30 10.23 -4.09
N THR A 191 -31.98 10.36 -5.23
CA THR A 191 -33.34 10.94 -5.32
C THR A 191 -34.44 9.90 -5.47
N GLY A 192 -34.09 8.61 -5.36
CA GLY A 192 -34.95 7.48 -5.72
C GLY A 192 -34.82 7.09 -7.19
N GLU A 193 -34.89 8.05 -8.12
CA GLU A 193 -34.80 7.79 -9.56
C GLU A 193 -33.36 7.84 -10.10
N GLN A 194 -32.53 8.68 -9.50
CA GLN A 194 -31.15 8.90 -9.93
C GLN A 194 -30.21 8.97 -8.73
N THR A 195 -28.95 8.68 -8.99
CA THR A 195 -27.88 8.81 -8.01
C THR A 195 -26.73 9.60 -8.62
N LEU A 196 -26.29 10.64 -7.91
CA LEU A 196 -25.12 11.42 -8.25
C LEU A 196 -24.03 11.14 -7.22
N VAL A 197 -22.84 10.74 -7.66
CA VAL A 197 -21.67 10.54 -6.78
C VAL A 197 -20.45 11.23 -7.37
N GLY A 198 -19.78 12.07 -6.59
CA GLY A 198 -18.72 12.92 -7.11
C GLY A 198 -17.77 13.49 -6.08
N ALA A 199 -16.67 14.05 -6.58
CA ALA A 199 -15.67 14.77 -5.82
C ALA A 199 -15.25 16.03 -6.59
N THR A 200 -16.07 17.07 -6.48
CA THR A 200 -15.90 18.30 -7.24
C THR A 200 -14.92 19.25 -6.55
N PRO A 201 -13.95 19.85 -7.26
CA PRO A 201 -13.01 20.80 -6.67
C PRO A 201 -13.61 22.20 -6.48
N GLU A 202 -14.73 22.49 -7.13
CA GLU A 202 -15.15 23.87 -7.41
C GLU A 202 -16.51 24.17 -6.78
N ARG A 203 -16.53 25.20 -5.93
CA ARG A 203 -17.80 25.80 -5.49
C ARG A 203 -18.41 26.54 -6.66
N HIS A 204 -19.74 26.53 -6.75
CA HIS A 204 -20.47 27.37 -7.69
C HIS A 204 -20.64 28.78 -7.12
N LEU A 205 -21.37 28.89 -6.02
CA LEU A 205 -21.57 30.13 -5.27
C LEU A 205 -21.83 29.81 -3.79
N THR A 206 -21.16 30.52 -2.89
CA THR A 206 -21.52 30.49 -1.46
C THR A 206 -22.05 31.85 -1.01
N LEU A 207 -23.07 31.86 -0.16
CA LEU A 207 -23.61 33.05 0.50
C LEU A 207 -23.61 32.83 2.02
N ASN A 208 -22.95 33.73 2.75
CA ASN A 208 -22.98 33.74 4.21
C ASN A 208 -22.96 35.19 4.69
N LYS A 209 -23.97 35.60 5.47
CA LYS A 209 -24.10 36.98 5.98
C LYS A 209 -23.93 38.06 4.89
N GLY A 210 -24.60 37.85 3.76
CA GLY A 210 -24.54 38.73 2.58
C GLY A 210 -23.24 38.65 1.77
N LYS A 211 -22.24 37.88 2.20
CA LYS A 211 -20.97 37.69 1.49
C LYS A 211 -21.10 36.58 0.44
N ALA A 212 -21.15 36.95 -0.83
CA ALA A 212 -21.11 36.04 -1.97
C ALA A 212 -19.66 35.68 -2.33
N THR A 213 -19.36 34.41 -2.60
CA THR A 213 -18.03 33.97 -3.04
C THR A 213 -18.13 32.97 -4.19
N MET A 214 -17.39 33.24 -5.27
CA MET A 214 -17.13 32.33 -6.39
C MET A 214 -15.65 31.92 -6.41
N ASN A 215 -15.30 30.86 -7.14
CA ASN A 215 -13.97 30.25 -7.14
C ASN A 215 -13.62 29.82 -8.57
N PRO A 216 -13.16 30.75 -9.43
CA PRO A 216 -12.79 30.39 -10.78
C PRO A 216 -11.56 29.47 -10.75
N ILE A 217 -11.72 28.26 -11.31
CA ILE A 217 -10.66 27.26 -11.46
C ILE A 217 -10.45 26.96 -12.93
N SER A 218 -9.23 27.15 -13.43
CA SER A 218 -8.80 26.67 -14.76
C SER A 218 -7.29 26.49 -14.78
N GLY A 219 -6.79 25.82 -15.81
CA GLY A 219 -5.42 25.32 -15.85
C GLY A 219 -5.27 23.99 -15.11
N THR A 220 -4.61 23.02 -15.74
CA THR A 220 -4.50 21.65 -15.20
C THR A 220 -3.10 21.07 -15.35
N TYR A 221 -2.43 20.86 -14.22
CA TYR A 221 -1.23 20.01 -14.17
C TYR A 221 -1.63 18.55 -13.98
N ARG A 222 -1.44 17.73 -15.02
CA ARG A 222 -1.69 16.27 -14.96
C ARG A 222 -0.52 15.56 -14.28
N TYR A 223 -0.80 14.75 -13.25
CA TYR A 223 0.27 14.04 -12.57
C TYR A 223 0.81 12.88 -13.42
N PRO A 224 2.14 12.70 -13.49
CA PRO A 224 2.75 11.47 -13.97
C PRO A 224 2.27 10.26 -13.17
N LYS A 225 2.38 9.05 -13.74
CA LYS A 225 2.06 7.80 -13.01
C LYS A 225 2.87 7.61 -11.73
N THR A 226 4.06 8.22 -11.65
CA THR A 226 4.95 8.21 -10.48
C THR A 226 4.59 9.24 -9.41
N GLY A 227 3.60 10.10 -9.65
CA GLY A 227 3.21 11.21 -8.77
C GLY A 227 3.71 12.58 -9.25
N PRO A 228 3.26 13.68 -8.61
CA PRO A 228 3.64 15.04 -8.97
C PRO A 228 5.11 15.34 -8.65
N THR A 229 5.71 16.25 -9.41
CA THR A 229 7.08 16.73 -9.15
C THR A 229 7.11 18.26 -9.07
N LEU A 230 8.01 18.82 -8.26
CA LEU A 230 8.19 20.27 -8.16
C LEU A 230 8.57 20.90 -9.50
N GLU A 231 9.40 20.20 -10.29
CA GLU A 231 9.77 20.61 -11.65
C GLU A 231 8.56 20.67 -12.58
N GLY A 232 7.70 19.65 -12.53
CA GLY A 232 6.48 19.60 -13.34
C GLY A 232 5.49 20.71 -12.97
N ILE A 233 5.30 20.96 -11.68
CA ILE A 233 4.46 22.07 -11.19
C ILE A 233 5.05 23.42 -11.63
N SER A 234 6.37 23.61 -11.50
CA SER A 234 7.03 24.87 -11.89
C SER A 234 6.93 25.14 -13.38
N ALA A 235 7.07 24.10 -14.22
CA ALA A 235 6.87 24.21 -15.66
C ALA A 235 5.42 24.57 -16.01
N PHE A 236 4.45 23.93 -15.36
CA PHE A 236 3.03 24.24 -15.51
C PHE A 236 2.69 25.70 -15.12
N LEU A 237 3.17 26.16 -13.95
CA LEU A 237 2.94 27.54 -13.49
C LEU A 237 3.65 28.59 -14.37
N GLY A 238 4.68 28.18 -15.12
CA GLY A 238 5.37 29.01 -16.11
C GLY A 238 4.74 28.96 -17.51
N ASP A 239 3.74 28.12 -17.74
CA ASP A 239 3.08 27.98 -19.04
C ASP A 239 2.14 29.15 -19.31
N ARG A 240 2.37 29.84 -20.43
CA ARG A 240 1.59 31.02 -20.81
C ARG A 240 0.15 30.67 -21.18
N LYS A 241 -0.10 29.51 -21.79
CA LYS A 241 -1.45 29.06 -22.15
C LYS A 241 -2.28 28.85 -20.87
N GLU A 242 -1.72 28.15 -19.90
CA GLU A 242 -2.41 27.84 -18.63
C GLU A 242 -2.67 29.11 -17.82
N SER A 243 -1.72 30.05 -17.79
CA SER A 243 -1.91 31.36 -17.14
C SER A 243 -2.99 32.20 -17.83
N ASP A 244 -3.01 32.27 -19.16
CA ASP A 244 -4.02 33.02 -19.91
C ASP A 244 -5.42 32.40 -19.72
N GLU A 245 -5.52 31.07 -19.68
CA GLU A 245 -6.77 30.34 -19.41
C GLU A 245 -7.39 30.74 -18.07
N LEU A 246 -6.58 30.79 -17.00
CA LEU A 246 -7.02 31.21 -15.68
C LEU A 246 -7.50 32.67 -15.67
N TYR A 247 -6.78 33.57 -16.34
CA TYR A 247 -7.18 34.98 -16.41
C TYR A 247 -8.49 35.19 -17.16
N MET A 248 -8.75 34.42 -18.23
CA MET A 248 -10.03 34.48 -18.93
C MET A 248 -11.17 34.15 -17.98
N VAL A 249 -11.14 33.00 -17.30
CA VAL A 249 -12.25 32.61 -16.41
C VAL A 249 -12.40 33.56 -15.20
N LEU A 250 -11.30 34.16 -14.73
CA LEU A 250 -11.33 35.19 -13.69
C LEU A 250 -12.15 36.42 -14.13
N ASP A 251 -11.89 36.94 -15.33
CA ASP A 251 -12.64 38.08 -15.88
C ASP A 251 -14.12 37.76 -16.05
N GLU A 252 -14.44 36.54 -16.45
CA GLU A 252 -15.83 36.12 -16.67
C GLU A 252 -16.62 35.97 -15.37
N GLU A 253 -16.00 35.42 -14.34
CA GLU A 253 -16.63 35.39 -13.01
C GLU A 253 -16.66 36.78 -12.37
N LEU A 254 -15.72 37.69 -12.67
CA LEU A 254 -15.83 39.09 -12.30
C LEU A 254 -17.05 39.77 -12.93
N LYS A 255 -17.37 39.49 -14.20
CA LYS A 255 -18.62 39.97 -14.82
C LYS A 255 -19.84 39.41 -14.10
N MET A 256 -19.83 38.13 -13.74
CA MET A 256 -20.93 37.50 -13.00
C MET A 256 -21.11 38.15 -11.63
N MET A 257 -20.01 38.33 -10.87
CA MET A 257 -20.00 39.02 -9.57
C MET A 257 -20.42 40.49 -9.68
N ALA A 258 -20.05 41.19 -10.76
CA ALA A 258 -20.50 42.56 -11.01
C ALA A 258 -22.01 42.68 -11.27
N ARG A 259 -22.67 41.62 -11.75
CA ARG A 259 -24.12 41.57 -11.92
C ARG A 259 -24.85 41.34 -10.59
N ILE A 260 -24.32 40.45 -9.74
CA ILE A 260 -25.01 40.03 -8.51
C ILE A 260 -24.59 40.84 -7.27
N CYS A 261 -23.45 41.54 -7.30
CA CYS A 261 -22.95 42.35 -6.19
C CYS A 261 -22.86 43.83 -6.60
N LYS A 262 -23.54 44.71 -5.84
CA LYS A 262 -23.65 46.15 -6.14
C LYS A 262 -22.29 46.88 -6.24
N THR A 263 -21.30 46.42 -5.49
CA THR A 263 -19.93 46.98 -5.47
C THR A 263 -18.94 46.19 -6.32
N GLY A 264 -19.42 45.22 -7.12
CA GLY A 264 -18.56 44.27 -7.82
C GLY A 264 -17.93 43.23 -6.90
N GLY A 265 -16.99 42.47 -7.48
CA GLY A 265 -16.22 41.43 -6.79
C GLY A 265 -14.76 41.85 -6.54
N GLN A 266 -14.22 41.42 -5.40
CA GLN A 266 -12.80 41.55 -5.03
C GLN A 266 -12.10 40.20 -5.21
N VAL A 267 -10.97 40.20 -5.91
CA VAL A 267 -10.16 39.01 -6.18
C VAL A 267 -9.16 38.74 -5.06
N THR A 268 -8.98 37.47 -4.68
CA THR A 268 -7.87 36.98 -3.84
C THR A 268 -7.26 35.72 -4.44
N GLY A 269 -5.95 35.52 -4.29
CA GLY A 269 -5.19 34.40 -4.89
C GLY A 269 -4.03 34.88 -5.78
N PRO A 270 -3.52 34.04 -6.71
CA PRO A 270 -3.99 32.69 -7.01
C PRO A 270 -3.50 31.65 -6.00
N HIS A 271 -4.14 30.49 -5.99
CA HIS A 271 -3.74 29.31 -5.20
C HIS A 271 -3.53 28.10 -6.12
N LEU A 272 -2.78 27.12 -5.63
CA LEU A 272 -2.65 25.80 -6.26
C LEU A 272 -3.52 24.80 -5.50
N ARG A 273 -4.48 24.20 -6.20
CA ARG A 273 -5.35 23.15 -5.68
C ARG A 273 -4.80 21.78 -6.06
N GLU A 274 -4.21 21.08 -5.11
CA GLU A 274 -3.69 19.72 -5.32
C GLU A 274 -4.79 18.67 -5.10
N MET A 275 -5.08 17.89 -6.14
CA MET A 275 -5.92 16.70 -6.08
C MET A 275 -5.07 15.43 -6.25
N THR A 276 -5.71 14.26 -6.26
CA THR A 276 -4.98 12.98 -6.27
C THR A 276 -4.28 12.67 -7.59
N ARG A 277 -4.83 13.16 -8.71
CA ARG A 277 -4.35 12.84 -10.07
C ARG A 277 -3.91 14.05 -10.87
N LEU A 278 -4.14 15.24 -10.34
CA LEU A 278 -3.86 16.50 -11.01
C LEU A 278 -3.81 17.64 -9.98
N ALA A 279 -3.30 18.79 -10.38
CA ALA A 279 -3.47 20.05 -9.66
C ALA A 279 -4.10 21.10 -10.57
N HIS A 280 -4.82 22.04 -9.98
CA HIS A 280 -5.42 23.19 -10.67
C HIS A 280 -4.89 24.50 -10.11
N THR A 281 -4.91 25.56 -10.92
CA THR A 281 -4.76 26.93 -10.43
C THR A 281 -6.14 27.55 -10.19
N GLU A 282 -6.25 28.38 -9.16
CA GLU A 282 -7.54 28.97 -8.79
C GLU A 282 -7.42 30.38 -8.21
N TYR A 283 -8.48 31.17 -8.39
CA TYR A 283 -8.72 32.41 -7.66
C TYR A 283 -10.00 32.29 -6.82
N PHE A 284 -10.23 33.28 -5.96
CA PHE A 284 -11.52 33.52 -5.33
C PHE A 284 -11.98 34.94 -5.61
N ILE A 285 -13.30 35.11 -5.77
CA ILE A 285 -13.92 36.41 -5.94
C ILE A 285 -14.99 36.57 -4.87
N VAL A 286 -14.91 37.67 -4.11
CA VAL A 286 -15.80 37.95 -2.98
C VAL A 286 -16.53 39.26 -3.21
N GLY A 287 -17.83 39.29 -2.94
CA GLY A 287 -18.65 40.50 -3.00
C GLY A 287 -19.76 40.47 -1.97
N HIS A 288 -20.48 41.59 -1.81
CA HIS A 288 -21.67 41.66 -0.97
C HIS A 288 -22.93 41.77 -1.82
N THR A 289 -23.97 41.02 -1.42
CA THR A 289 -25.27 41.01 -2.09
C THR A 289 -26.40 40.75 -1.09
N ASP A 290 -27.53 41.39 -1.34
CA ASP A 290 -28.82 41.22 -0.66
C ASP A 290 -29.86 40.55 -1.59
N THR A 291 -29.41 40.02 -2.73
CA THR A 291 -30.27 39.38 -3.74
C THR A 291 -30.85 38.06 -3.22
N ASP A 292 -32.11 37.76 -3.58
CA ASP A 292 -32.73 36.48 -3.22
C ASP A 292 -31.95 35.30 -3.80
N VAL A 293 -31.86 34.21 -3.05
CA VAL A 293 -31.09 33.01 -3.44
C VAL A 293 -31.57 32.40 -4.77
N ARG A 294 -32.86 32.49 -5.09
CA ARG A 294 -33.45 32.00 -6.35
C ARG A 294 -32.93 32.80 -7.54
N ASP A 295 -32.87 34.12 -7.36
CA ASP A 295 -32.33 35.04 -8.36
C ASP A 295 -30.82 34.87 -8.49
N LEU A 296 -30.09 34.69 -7.39
CA LEU A 296 -28.66 34.39 -7.40
C LEU A 296 -28.36 33.11 -8.19
N LEU A 297 -29.07 32.02 -7.90
CA LEU A 297 -28.91 30.76 -8.65
C LEU A 297 -29.23 30.97 -10.13
N ARG A 298 -30.34 31.64 -10.47
CA ARG A 298 -30.76 31.88 -11.85
C ARG A 298 -29.72 32.70 -12.63
N GLU A 299 -29.24 33.79 -12.05
CA GLU A 299 -28.32 34.72 -12.72
C GLU A 299 -26.90 34.18 -12.87
N THR A 300 -26.55 33.16 -12.07
CA THR A 300 -25.25 32.50 -12.10
C THR A 300 -25.24 31.19 -12.91
N MET A 301 -26.36 30.75 -13.48
CA MET A 301 -26.38 29.58 -14.38
C MET A 301 -25.63 29.87 -15.69
N PHE A 302 -24.57 29.15 -16.06
CA PHE A 302 -23.67 28.37 -15.19
C PHE A 302 -22.28 28.99 -15.22
N ALA A 303 -21.38 28.52 -14.36
CA ALA A 303 -20.03 29.07 -14.28
C ALA A 303 -19.31 29.00 -15.65
N PRO A 304 -18.51 30.04 -16.00
CA PRO A 304 -17.79 30.09 -17.27
C PRO A 304 -16.71 29.00 -17.39
N THR A 305 -16.20 28.50 -16.26
CA THR A 305 -15.22 27.39 -16.16
C THR A 305 -15.73 26.06 -16.70
N VAL A 306 -17.05 25.92 -16.86
CA VAL A 306 -17.70 24.70 -17.38
C VAL A 306 -18.60 24.96 -18.58
N THR A 307 -18.62 26.19 -19.10
CA THR A 307 -19.42 26.59 -20.27
C THR A 307 -18.56 27.32 -21.29
N GLY A 308 -18.10 28.52 -20.97
CA GLY A 308 -17.29 29.37 -21.83
C GLY A 308 -17.65 30.84 -21.70
N SER A 309 -17.14 31.66 -22.63
CA SER A 309 -17.42 33.08 -22.69
C SER A 309 -17.47 33.65 -24.10
N PRO A 310 -18.39 34.59 -24.38
CA PRO A 310 -19.45 35.09 -23.48
C PRO A 310 -20.54 34.03 -23.22
N LEU A 311 -21.12 33.99 -22.01
CA LEU A 311 -21.99 32.87 -21.56
C LEU A 311 -23.12 32.49 -22.54
N GLU A 312 -23.85 33.45 -23.06
CA GLU A 312 -24.95 33.18 -24.01
C GLU A 312 -24.42 32.62 -25.34
N SER A 313 -23.27 33.12 -25.80
CA SER A 313 -22.58 32.59 -26.99
C SER A 313 -22.07 31.17 -26.76
N ALA A 314 -21.49 30.93 -25.58
CA ALA A 314 -21.03 29.60 -25.18
C ALA A 314 -22.17 28.58 -25.18
N ALA A 315 -23.36 28.95 -24.73
CA ALA A 315 -24.54 28.08 -24.79
C ALA A 315 -24.90 27.68 -26.24
N ARG A 316 -24.81 28.62 -27.20
CA ARG A 316 -25.00 28.32 -28.63
C ARG A 316 -23.90 27.43 -29.21
N VAL A 317 -22.64 27.70 -28.87
CA VAL A 317 -21.49 26.88 -29.30
C VAL A 317 -21.62 25.45 -28.77
N ILE A 318 -21.98 25.29 -27.49
CA ILE A 318 -22.26 23.99 -26.87
C ILE A 318 -23.36 23.26 -27.63
N ALA A 319 -24.48 23.92 -27.96
CA ALA A 319 -25.57 23.32 -28.70
C ALA A 319 -25.15 22.85 -30.11
N ARG A 320 -24.23 23.57 -30.77
CA ARG A 320 -23.67 23.19 -32.09
C ARG A 320 -22.79 21.94 -32.02
N HIS A 321 -21.92 21.82 -31.02
CA HIS A 321 -20.88 20.79 -30.97
C HIS A 321 -21.20 19.57 -30.10
N GLU A 322 -22.15 19.68 -29.16
CA GLU A 322 -22.59 18.55 -28.35
C GLU A 322 -23.84 17.90 -28.97
N PRO A 323 -23.84 16.59 -29.27
CA PRO A 323 -24.99 15.94 -29.91
C PRO A 323 -26.14 15.60 -28.95
N VAL A 324 -25.89 15.65 -27.63
CA VAL A 324 -26.82 15.23 -26.58
C VAL A 324 -26.90 16.28 -25.47
N GLY A 325 -27.98 16.25 -24.70
CA GLY A 325 -28.10 17.10 -23.51
C GLY A 325 -27.07 16.77 -22.43
N ARG A 326 -26.81 17.77 -21.57
CA ARG A 326 -25.77 17.68 -20.54
C ARG A 326 -26.22 16.94 -19.28
N GLY A 327 -27.50 16.68 -19.08
CA GLY A 327 -28.03 16.22 -17.80
C GLY A 327 -27.68 17.22 -16.70
N TYR A 328 -27.01 16.74 -15.65
CA TYR A 328 -26.52 17.58 -14.57
C TYR A 328 -25.07 18.00 -14.71
N TYR A 329 -24.32 17.50 -15.71
CA TYR A 329 -22.97 17.99 -15.97
C TYR A 329 -22.97 19.52 -16.16
N SER A 330 -22.02 20.20 -15.52
CA SER A 330 -21.91 21.68 -15.42
C SER A 330 -23.02 22.37 -14.62
N GLY A 331 -24.01 21.62 -14.14
CA GLY A 331 -25.08 22.10 -13.28
C GLY A 331 -24.63 22.40 -11.86
N ILE A 332 -25.60 22.58 -10.96
CA ILE A 332 -25.35 23.02 -9.57
C ILE A 332 -25.95 22.01 -8.59
N ALA A 333 -25.18 21.61 -7.59
CA ALA A 333 -25.74 21.08 -6.34
C ALA A 333 -25.68 22.17 -5.28
N ALA A 334 -26.80 22.48 -4.61
CA ALA A 334 -26.87 23.59 -3.66
C ALA A 334 -27.58 23.22 -2.37
N LEU A 335 -26.93 23.48 -1.23
CA LEU A 335 -27.56 23.53 0.08
C LEU A 335 -28.02 24.96 0.36
N VAL A 336 -29.32 25.11 0.53
CA VAL A 336 -29.97 26.38 0.85
C VAL A 336 -30.48 26.30 2.27
N GLY A 337 -30.07 27.23 3.12
CA GLY A 337 -30.32 27.15 4.56
C GLY A 337 -30.41 28.51 5.22
N ARG A 338 -30.34 28.51 6.55
CA ARG A 338 -30.29 29.72 7.37
C ARG A 338 -29.21 29.60 8.42
N ASP A 339 -28.62 30.71 8.80
CA ASP A 339 -27.73 30.75 9.96
C ASP A 339 -28.54 30.93 11.27
N ALA A 340 -27.82 30.99 12.40
CA ALA A 340 -28.42 31.18 13.72
C ALA A 340 -29.18 32.50 13.90
N ASP A 341 -28.86 33.52 13.08
CA ASP A 341 -29.52 34.82 13.07
C ASP A 341 -30.74 34.82 12.13
N GLY A 342 -31.00 33.71 11.44
CA GLY A 342 -32.10 33.53 10.48
C GLY A 342 -31.78 34.03 9.06
N GLU A 343 -30.55 34.50 8.83
CA GLU A 343 -30.10 35.02 7.54
C GLU A 343 -29.90 33.89 6.53
N ARG A 344 -30.13 34.19 5.24
CA ARG A 344 -30.02 33.20 4.17
C ARG A 344 -28.56 32.72 4.02
N THR A 345 -28.39 31.40 3.99
CA THR A 345 -27.13 30.74 3.62
C THR A 345 -27.28 29.97 2.31
N LEU A 346 -26.20 29.93 1.53
CA LEU A 346 -26.06 29.11 0.34
C LEU A 346 -24.67 28.48 0.38
N ASP A 347 -24.61 27.17 0.19
CA ASP A 347 -23.39 26.46 -0.13
C ASP A 347 -23.64 25.61 -1.37
N SER A 348 -22.99 25.94 -2.48
CA SER A 348 -23.22 25.23 -3.74
C SER A 348 -21.94 24.87 -4.45
N ALA A 349 -21.98 23.75 -5.16
CA ALA A 349 -20.87 23.16 -5.88
C ALA A 349 -21.24 22.87 -7.34
N ILE A 350 -20.26 22.99 -8.23
CA ILE A 350 -20.43 22.69 -9.65
C ILE A 350 -20.42 21.17 -9.85
N LEU A 351 -21.38 20.66 -10.62
CA LEU A 351 -21.53 19.24 -10.93
C LEU A 351 -20.56 18.80 -12.05
N ILE A 352 -19.28 18.76 -11.70
CA ILE A 352 -18.18 18.13 -12.46
C ILE A 352 -17.54 17.05 -11.59
N ARG A 353 -16.71 16.18 -12.20
CA ARG A 353 -16.10 15.04 -11.49
C ARG A 353 -17.16 14.21 -10.76
N THR A 354 -18.29 14.03 -11.43
CA THR A 354 -19.52 13.45 -10.89
C THR A 354 -20.07 12.40 -11.86
N ALA A 355 -20.48 11.26 -11.32
CA ALA A 355 -21.18 10.22 -12.03
C ALA A 355 -22.69 10.38 -11.80
N GLU A 356 -23.47 10.41 -12.87
CA GLU A 356 -24.92 10.22 -12.85
C GLU A 356 -25.20 8.72 -13.10
N ILE A 357 -25.94 8.08 -12.19
CA ILE A 357 -26.30 6.67 -12.25
C ILE A 357 -27.82 6.57 -12.26
N ASP A 358 -28.37 5.94 -13.29
CA ASP A 358 -29.81 5.68 -13.34
C ASP A 358 -30.20 4.40 -12.60
N ARG A 359 -31.51 4.17 -12.45
CA ARG A 359 -32.07 2.97 -11.81
C ARG A 359 -31.64 1.63 -12.43
N HIS A 360 -31.10 1.64 -13.65
CA HIS A 360 -30.62 0.44 -14.35
C HIS A 360 -29.11 0.24 -14.20
N GLY A 361 -28.42 1.11 -13.43
CA GLY A 361 -26.99 1.02 -13.23
C GLY A 361 -26.15 1.60 -14.36
N ARG A 362 -26.76 2.32 -15.31
CA ARG A 362 -25.99 3.00 -16.37
C ARG A 362 -25.33 4.24 -15.79
N VAL A 363 -24.02 4.30 -15.90
CA VAL A 363 -23.17 5.35 -15.36
C VAL A 363 -22.76 6.32 -16.47
N ARG A 364 -22.90 7.62 -16.21
CA ARG A 364 -22.46 8.71 -17.09
C ARG A 364 -21.59 9.68 -16.30
N ILE A 365 -20.33 9.85 -16.70
CA ILE A 365 -19.40 10.81 -16.12
C ILE A 365 -19.07 11.86 -17.18
N GLY A 366 -19.69 13.03 -17.08
CA GLY A 366 -19.42 14.16 -17.96
C GLY A 366 -18.08 14.82 -17.66
N VAL A 367 -17.32 15.14 -18.71
CA VAL A 367 -16.03 15.82 -18.59
C VAL A 367 -15.75 16.68 -19.82
N GLY A 368 -15.02 17.77 -19.61
CA GLY A 368 -14.53 18.66 -20.65
C GLY A 368 -13.31 19.44 -20.15
N SER A 369 -12.77 20.29 -21.02
CA SER A 369 -11.68 21.22 -20.70
C SER A 369 -11.94 22.58 -21.33
N THR A 370 -11.28 23.61 -20.79
CA THR A 370 -11.42 24.99 -21.26
C THR A 370 -10.58 25.17 -22.52
N LEU A 371 -11.26 25.16 -23.67
CA LEU A 371 -10.61 25.33 -24.97
C LEU A 371 -10.31 26.80 -25.19
N VAL A 372 -9.05 27.11 -25.47
CA VAL A 372 -8.57 28.48 -25.77
C VAL A 372 -7.85 28.51 -27.10
N ARG A 373 -7.58 29.72 -27.63
CA ARG A 373 -6.89 29.95 -28.92
C ARG A 373 -5.54 29.24 -29.10
N HIS A 374 -4.92 28.75 -28.03
CA HIS A 374 -3.61 28.08 -28.03
C HIS A 374 -3.69 26.65 -27.48
N SER A 375 -4.90 26.11 -27.30
CA SER A 375 -5.10 24.72 -26.88
C SER A 375 -4.52 23.75 -27.92
N ASP A 376 -3.87 22.70 -27.41
CA ASP A 376 -3.42 21.56 -28.20
C ASP A 376 -4.44 20.42 -28.04
N ALA A 377 -5.04 19.97 -29.13
CA ALA A 377 -6.16 19.02 -29.10
C ALA A 377 -5.81 17.71 -28.37
N ALA A 378 -4.59 17.19 -28.58
CA ALA A 378 -4.13 15.99 -27.90
C ALA A 378 -3.98 16.21 -26.37
N SER A 379 -3.47 17.36 -25.96
CA SER A 379 -3.36 17.73 -24.55
C SER A 379 -4.73 17.87 -23.89
N GLU A 380 -5.71 18.46 -24.57
CA GLU A 380 -7.09 18.59 -24.08
C GLU A 380 -7.77 17.22 -23.92
N VAL A 381 -7.56 16.29 -24.86
CA VAL A 381 -7.96 14.89 -24.70
C VAL A 381 -7.36 14.29 -23.43
N MET A 382 -6.04 14.42 -23.23
CA MET A 382 -5.35 13.87 -22.05
C MET A 382 -5.80 14.54 -20.74
N GLU A 383 -6.20 15.81 -20.78
CA GLU A 383 -6.78 16.51 -19.64
C GLU A 383 -8.12 15.91 -19.22
N THR A 384 -9.01 15.62 -20.17
CA THR A 384 -10.28 14.97 -19.81
C THR A 384 -10.08 13.59 -19.17
N HIS A 385 -9.08 12.82 -19.62
CA HIS A 385 -8.68 11.55 -18.98
C HIS A 385 -8.21 11.75 -17.53
N ALA A 386 -7.34 12.74 -17.31
CA ALA A 386 -6.84 13.06 -15.97
C ALA A 386 -7.98 13.51 -15.03
N LYS A 387 -8.91 14.32 -15.54
CA LYS A 387 -10.07 14.84 -14.79
C LYS A 387 -11.02 13.73 -14.35
N VAL A 388 -11.26 12.69 -15.16
CA VAL A 388 -12.11 11.55 -14.72
C VAL A 388 -11.36 10.49 -13.93
N ALA A 389 -10.02 10.54 -13.87
CA ALA A 389 -9.21 9.43 -13.37
C ALA A 389 -9.53 9.05 -11.93
N ALA A 390 -9.68 10.01 -11.01
CA ALA A 390 -9.93 9.70 -9.61
C ALA A 390 -11.31 9.06 -9.38
N LEU A 391 -12.37 9.65 -9.96
CA LEU A 391 -13.71 9.07 -9.92
C LEU A 391 -13.76 7.70 -10.58
N SER A 392 -13.12 7.55 -11.75
CA SER A 392 -13.03 6.25 -12.40
C SER A 392 -12.30 5.20 -11.56
N ASN A 393 -11.22 5.57 -10.86
CA ASN A 393 -10.52 4.65 -9.96
C ASN A 393 -11.36 4.30 -8.72
N ALA A 394 -12.33 5.14 -8.34
CA ALA A 394 -13.25 4.82 -7.26
C ALA A 394 -14.28 3.75 -7.66
N PHE A 395 -14.62 3.66 -8.96
CA PHE A 395 -15.40 2.53 -9.51
C PHE A 395 -14.53 1.29 -9.75
N ASP A 396 -13.36 1.46 -10.37
CA ASP A 396 -12.42 0.41 -10.74
C ASP A 396 -11.04 0.69 -10.12
N PRO A 397 -10.80 0.29 -8.85
CA PRO A 397 -9.52 0.51 -8.20
C PRO A 397 -8.37 -0.10 -9.01
N PRO A 398 -7.27 0.63 -9.25
CA PRO A 398 -6.13 0.07 -9.94
C PRO A 398 -5.56 -1.10 -9.13
N ASP A 399 -5.12 -2.13 -9.84
CA ASP A 399 -4.58 -3.35 -9.24
C ASP A 399 -3.41 -2.97 -8.32
N ALA A 400 -3.51 -3.31 -7.03
CA ALA A 400 -2.48 -2.95 -6.04
C ALA A 400 -1.15 -3.72 -6.26
N GLY A 401 -1.12 -4.63 -7.24
CA GLY A 401 -0.08 -5.63 -7.42
C GLY A 401 -0.11 -6.68 -6.31
N LEU A 402 0.57 -7.80 -6.53
CA LEU A 402 0.80 -8.77 -5.45
C LEU A 402 1.77 -8.16 -4.42
N PRO A 403 1.52 -8.31 -3.10
CA PRO A 403 2.51 -8.00 -2.10
C PRO A 403 3.84 -8.71 -2.41
N LEU A 404 4.98 -8.04 -2.24
CA LEU A 404 6.28 -8.61 -2.62
C LEU A 404 6.54 -9.99 -2.00
N GLY A 405 6.11 -10.23 -0.76
CA GLY A 405 6.24 -11.54 -0.11
C GLY A 405 5.43 -12.66 -0.76
N GLN A 406 4.41 -12.33 -1.54
CA GLN A 406 3.60 -13.28 -2.31
C GLN A 406 4.08 -13.43 -3.77
N HIS A 407 5.08 -12.65 -4.19
CA HIS A 407 5.59 -12.72 -5.55
C HIS A 407 6.24 -14.10 -5.81
N PRO A 408 5.90 -14.82 -6.90
CA PRO A 408 6.41 -16.18 -7.15
C PRO A 408 7.93 -16.29 -7.13
N ALA A 409 8.63 -15.29 -7.68
CA ALA A 409 10.10 -15.25 -7.67
C ALA A 409 10.68 -15.10 -6.24
N VAL A 410 10.03 -14.32 -5.37
CA VAL A 410 10.46 -14.15 -3.97
C VAL A 410 10.24 -15.44 -3.21
N GLN A 411 9.08 -16.06 -3.37
CA GLN A 411 8.79 -17.36 -2.74
C GLN A 411 9.73 -18.46 -3.24
N ALA A 412 10.08 -18.48 -4.53
CA ALA A 412 11.05 -19.42 -5.09
C ALA A 412 12.45 -19.22 -4.48
N ALA A 413 12.92 -17.96 -4.39
CA ALA A 413 14.21 -17.63 -3.78
C ALA A 413 14.27 -18.01 -2.29
N LEU A 414 13.17 -17.83 -1.55
CA LEU A 414 13.07 -18.24 -0.15
C LEU A 414 13.07 -19.77 0.01
N ARG A 415 12.34 -20.50 -0.85
CA ARG A 415 12.36 -21.98 -0.84
C ARG A 415 13.75 -22.54 -1.15
N GLN A 416 14.47 -21.95 -2.10
CA GLN A 416 15.82 -22.35 -2.47
C GLN A 416 16.81 -22.28 -1.30
N ARG A 417 16.58 -21.41 -0.30
CA ARG A 417 17.43 -21.35 0.92
C ARG A 417 17.42 -22.65 1.73
N ASN A 418 16.39 -23.49 1.56
CA ASN A 418 16.27 -24.76 2.28
C ASN A 418 16.87 -25.94 1.52
N GLU A 419 17.37 -25.73 0.29
CA GLU A 419 18.00 -26.78 -0.50
C GLU A 419 19.49 -26.92 -0.11
N GLY A 420 19.97 -28.15 0.04
CA GLY A 420 21.39 -28.41 0.27
C GLY A 420 21.90 -28.02 1.67
N ILE A 421 21.01 -27.88 2.65
CA ILE A 421 21.33 -27.68 4.06
C ILE A 421 20.77 -28.83 4.91
N ALA A 422 20.97 -28.80 6.22
CA ALA A 422 20.66 -29.92 7.12
C ALA A 422 19.16 -30.23 7.22
N ASP A 423 18.73 -31.37 6.67
CA ASP A 423 17.35 -31.88 6.82
C ASP A 423 16.92 -32.05 8.28
N PHE A 424 17.85 -32.44 9.17
CA PHE A 424 17.57 -32.81 10.55
C PHE A 424 16.76 -31.74 11.30
N TRP A 425 17.10 -30.47 11.07
CA TRP A 425 16.48 -29.35 11.78
C TRP A 425 15.08 -28.98 11.26
N PHE A 426 14.73 -29.38 10.03
CA PHE A 426 13.41 -29.15 9.42
C PHE A 426 12.42 -30.30 9.69
N ARG A 427 12.88 -31.47 10.12
CA ARG A 427 12.01 -32.61 10.49
C ARG A 427 11.25 -32.33 11.78
N GLN A 428 10.01 -32.83 11.84
CA GLN A 428 9.14 -32.72 13.02
C GLN A 428 9.83 -33.27 14.27
N HIS A 429 9.73 -32.54 15.39
CA HIS A 429 10.27 -32.96 16.68
C HIS A 429 9.62 -34.29 17.11
N GLY A 430 10.43 -35.30 17.43
CA GLY A 430 9.97 -36.67 17.74
C GLY A 430 10.03 -37.67 16.58
N ALA A 431 10.12 -37.23 15.32
CA ALA A 431 10.25 -38.09 14.14
C ALA A 431 11.69 -38.20 13.59
N ARG A 432 12.69 -37.81 14.38
CA ARG A 432 14.09 -37.70 13.96
C ARG A 432 14.91 -38.99 14.12
N HIS A 433 14.28 -40.12 14.44
CA HIS A 433 14.94 -41.36 14.83
C HIS A 433 15.42 -42.16 13.61
N GLY A 434 16.73 -42.30 13.45
CA GLY A 434 17.37 -43.14 12.44
C GLY A 434 18.29 -44.20 13.06
N GLY A 435 18.11 -44.49 14.35
CA GLY A 435 19.04 -45.15 15.25
C GLY A 435 19.99 -46.17 14.62
N LEU A 436 21.28 -46.03 14.90
CA LEU A 436 22.27 -47.03 14.53
C LEU A 436 22.29 -48.09 15.65
N SER A 437 21.94 -49.33 15.31
CA SER A 437 21.73 -50.40 16.30
C SER A 437 22.94 -50.62 17.23
N HIS A 438 24.16 -50.41 16.73
CA HIS A 438 25.39 -50.54 17.53
C HIS A 438 25.71 -49.32 18.42
N LEU A 439 25.08 -48.16 18.21
CA LEU A 439 25.24 -46.98 19.08
C LEU A 439 24.13 -46.87 20.13
N SER A 440 23.02 -47.58 19.92
CA SER A 440 21.85 -47.56 20.80
C SER A 440 22.21 -47.93 22.24
N GLY A 441 21.81 -47.08 23.19
CA GLY A 441 22.01 -47.26 24.63
C GLY A 441 23.42 -46.91 25.15
N ARG A 442 24.38 -46.58 24.28
CA ARG A 442 25.71 -46.12 24.69
C ARG A 442 25.65 -44.73 25.31
N ARG A 443 26.45 -44.47 26.34
CA ARG A 443 26.48 -43.19 27.06
C ARG A 443 27.57 -42.26 26.50
N ALA A 444 27.18 -41.07 26.07
CA ALA A 444 28.09 -40.03 25.59
C ALA A 444 28.15 -38.84 26.56
N LEU A 445 29.35 -38.47 27.01
CA LEU A 445 29.58 -37.22 27.74
C LEU A 445 30.06 -36.15 26.75
N ILE A 446 29.37 -35.03 26.67
CA ILE A 446 29.73 -33.89 25.82
C ILE A 446 30.28 -32.79 26.73
N VAL A 447 31.54 -32.43 26.53
CA VAL A 447 32.23 -31.39 27.31
C VAL A 447 32.11 -30.06 26.57
N ASP A 448 31.35 -29.13 27.13
CA ASP A 448 31.13 -27.78 26.63
C ASP A 448 32.31 -26.87 26.93
N ALA A 449 32.85 -26.25 25.87
CA ALA A 449 33.94 -25.28 25.96
C ALA A 449 33.47 -23.85 25.61
N GLU A 450 32.30 -23.46 26.14
CA GLU A 450 31.65 -22.16 25.97
C GLU A 450 31.04 -21.94 24.57
N ASP A 451 30.56 -23.03 23.95
CA ASP A 451 29.79 -22.98 22.70
C ASP A 451 28.67 -24.04 22.70
N HIS A 452 27.44 -23.56 22.78
CA HIS A 452 26.23 -24.36 22.88
C HIS A 452 25.87 -25.16 21.61
N PHE A 453 26.73 -25.17 20.59
CA PHE A 453 26.71 -26.24 19.58
C PHE A 453 26.73 -27.64 20.22
N THR A 454 27.26 -27.80 21.43
CA THR A 454 27.12 -29.02 22.24
C THR A 454 25.68 -29.51 22.42
N ALA A 455 24.71 -28.61 22.59
CA ALA A 455 23.30 -28.98 22.68
C ALA A 455 22.78 -29.53 21.34
N MET A 456 23.26 -29.00 20.22
CA MET A 456 22.92 -29.48 18.88
C MET A 456 23.56 -30.86 18.60
N ILE A 457 24.82 -31.06 19.02
CA ILE A 457 25.50 -32.35 18.98
C ILE A 457 24.72 -33.39 19.81
N ALA A 458 24.27 -33.03 21.01
CA ALA A 458 23.50 -33.91 21.88
C ALA A 458 22.21 -34.39 21.21
N GLN A 459 21.45 -33.49 20.59
CA GLN A 459 20.22 -33.85 19.87
C GLN A 459 20.48 -34.82 18.71
N GLN A 460 21.54 -34.61 17.93
CA GLN A 460 21.88 -35.50 16.82
C GLN A 460 22.39 -36.86 17.33
N LEU A 461 23.23 -36.91 18.35
CA LEU A 461 23.68 -38.19 18.96
C LEU A 461 22.52 -38.95 19.61
N ALA A 462 21.60 -38.26 20.30
CA ALA A 462 20.39 -38.87 20.85
C ALA A 462 19.52 -39.48 19.74
N SER A 463 19.42 -38.83 18.57
CA SER A 463 18.69 -39.36 17.42
C SER A 463 19.27 -40.64 16.82
N LEU A 464 20.57 -40.89 17.07
CA LEU A 464 21.27 -42.12 16.71
C LEU A 464 21.14 -43.23 17.78
N GLY A 465 20.52 -42.94 18.92
CA GLY A 465 20.27 -43.88 20.01
C GLY A 465 21.20 -43.74 21.22
N LEU A 466 22.11 -42.77 21.25
CA LEU A 466 22.99 -42.54 22.40
C LEU A 466 22.24 -41.84 23.55
N ILE A 467 22.63 -42.13 24.78
CA ILE A 467 22.22 -41.38 25.96
C ILE A 467 23.26 -40.29 26.21
N THR A 468 22.88 -39.03 26.05
CA THR A 468 23.81 -37.89 26.09
C THR A 468 23.73 -37.12 27.41
N GLU A 469 24.88 -36.77 27.96
CA GLU A 469 25.04 -35.87 29.13
C GLU A 469 25.98 -34.73 28.72
N ILE A 470 25.69 -33.49 29.16
CA ILE A 470 26.54 -32.30 28.87
C ILE A 470 27.12 -31.78 30.19
N CYS A 471 28.42 -31.50 30.23
CA CYS A 471 29.06 -30.81 31.35
C CYS A 471 29.98 -29.68 30.84
N GLY A 472 30.28 -28.69 31.67
CA GLY A 472 31.25 -27.65 31.35
C GLY A 472 32.70 -28.14 31.43
N VAL A 473 33.60 -27.47 30.71
CA VAL A 473 35.05 -27.74 30.71
C VAL A 473 35.71 -27.67 32.11
N TYR A 474 35.13 -26.87 33.01
CA TYR A 474 35.61 -26.70 34.39
C TYR A 474 35.01 -27.69 35.39
N ASP A 475 33.94 -28.41 35.01
CA ASP A 475 33.31 -29.38 35.88
C ASP A 475 34.26 -30.56 36.14
N PRO A 476 34.16 -31.22 37.31
CA PRO A 476 34.91 -32.44 37.58
C PRO A 476 34.39 -33.57 36.68
N ALA A 477 35.02 -33.74 35.52
CA ALA A 477 34.61 -34.74 34.54
C ALA A 477 34.92 -36.17 35.01
N VAL A 478 33.89 -37.03 35.07
CA VAL A 478 34.05 -38.47 35.32
C VAL A 478 33.95 -39.24 34.00
N PHE A 479 35.04 -39.21 33.22
CA PHE A 479 35.13 -39.91 31.94
C PHE A 479 34.87 -41.42 32.07
N ALA A 480 35.15 -42.03 33.24
CA ALA A 480 35.01 -43.46 33.48
C ALA A 480 33.58 -44.00 33.25
N HIS A 481 32.54 -43.21 33.53
CA HIS A 481 31.13 -43.67 33.47
C HIS A 481 30.48 -43.61 32.08
N HIS A 482 31.22 -43.17 31.07
CA HIS A 482 30.72 -42.94 29.72
C HIS A 482 31.41 -43.86 28.71
N ASP A 483 30.70 -44.25 27.65
CA ASP A 483 31.27 -45.08 26.60
C ASP A 483 32.17 -44.27 25.66
N ILE A 484 31.75 -43.04 25.39
CA ILE A 484 32.43 -42.09 24.52
C ILE A 484 32.42 -40.69 25.13
N VAL A 485 33.50 -39.94 24.93
CA VAL A 485 33.61 -38.53 25.33
C VAL A 485 33.66 -37.67 24.06
N VAL A 486 32.82 -36.65 24.00
CA VAL A 486 32.81 -35.65 22.92
C VAL A 486 33.36 -34.36 23.47
N MET A 487 34.54 -33.96 23.02
CA MET A 487 35.15 -32.69 23.40
C MET A 487 34.62 -31.61 22.45
N GLY A 488 33.82 -30.69 23.01
CA GLY A 488 33.01 -29.74 22.25
C GLY A 488 33.79 -28.57 21.64
N PRO A 489 33.10 -27.78 20.80
CA PRO A 489 33.64 -26.55 20.25
C PRO A 489 33.71 -25.43 21.30
N GLY A 490 34.36 -24.32 20.95
CA GLY A 490 34.51 -23.17 21.82
C GLY A 490 35.23 -21.99 21.13
N PRO A 491 35.20 -20.79 21.72
CA PRO A 491 35.93 -19.64 21.21
C PRO A 491 37.43 -19.69 21.59
N GLY A 492 38.22 -18.86 20.90
CA GLY A 492 39.62 -18.59 21.24
C GLY A 492 40.65 -19.16 20.28
N ASP A 493 41.91 -18.82 20.54
CA ASP A 493 43.06 -19.35 19.79
C ASP A 493 43.48 -20.70 20.41
N PRO A 494 43.42 -21.83 19.69
CA PRO A 494 43.81 -23.14 20.21
C PRO A 494 45.26 -23.22 20.76
N SER A 495 46.11 -22.26 20.38
CA SER A 495 47.51 -22.16 20.81
C SER A 495 47.69 -21.35 22.11
N ALA A 496 46.65 -20.64 22.56
CA ALA A 496 46.73 -19.75 23.72
C ALA A 496 46.61 -20.50 25.05
N VAL A 497 47.58 -21.35 25.38
CA VAL A 497 47.63 -22.18 26.62
C VAL A 497 47.66 -21.38 27.93
N ARG A 498 47.73 -20.05 27.89
CA ARG A 498 47.56 -19.18 29.07
C ARG A 498 46.09 -18.91 29.39
N ASP A 499 45.18 -19.10 28.44
CA ASP A 499 43.75 -19.11 28.70
C ASP A 499 43.40 -20.39 29.50
N PRO A 500 42.79 -20.26 30.70
CA PRO A 500 42.47 -21.41 31.55
C PRO A 500 41.58 -22.47 30.87
N ARG A 501 40.65 -22.06 30.00
CA ARG A 501 39.78 -22.96 29.24
C ARG A 501 40.60 -23.80 28.28
N ILE A 502 41.46 -23.15 27.49
CA ILE A 502 42.31 -23.81 26.50
C ILE A 502 43.31 -24.73 27.19
N ALA A 503 43.93 -24.27 28.29
CA ALA A 503 44.81 -25.11 29.11
C ALA A 503 44.10 -26.37 29.63
N ARG A 504 42.84 -26.23 30.07
CA ARG A 504 42.01 -27.34 30.55
C ARG A 504 41.64 -28.31 29.42
N LEU A 505 41.32 -27.82 28.22
CA LEU A 505 41.10 -28.67 27.04
C LEU A 505 42.35 -29.47 26.69
N HIS A 506 43.52 -28.82 26.67
CA HIS A 506 44.81 -29.47 26.45
C HIS A 506 45.06 -30.59 27.47
N ALA A 507 44.81 -30.34 28.76
CA ALA A 507 44.97 -31.33 29.83
C ALA A 507 44.00 -32.51 29.69
N SER A 508 42.72 -32.23 29.44
CA SER A 508 41.69 -33.28 29.25
C SER A 508 41.98 -34.15 28.04
N LEU A 509 42.38 -33.56 26.91
CA LEU A 509 42.69 -34.31 25.68
C LEU A 509 43.93 -35.19 25.84
N ARG A 510 45.01 -34.72 26.49
CA ARG A 510 46.17 -35.57 26.80
C ARG A 510 45.77 -36.77 27.65
N ARG A 511 45.01 -36.54 28.72
CA ARG A 511 44.51 -37.59 29.60
C ARG A 511 43.66 -38.62 28.85
N LEU A 512 42.74 -38.18 27.99
CA LEU A 512 41.87 -39.08 27.22
C LEU A 512 42.67 -39.94 26.22
N LEU A 513 43.73 -39.38 25.62
CA LEU A 513 44.65 -40.12 24.75
C LEU A 513 45.46 -41.17 25.54
N GLU A 514 46.03 -40.79 26.68
CA GLU A 514 46.78 -41.68 27.58
C GLU A 514 45.90 -42.84 28.08
N GLU A 515 44.66 -42.56 28.47
CA GLU A 515 43.67 -43.56 28.90
C GLU A 515 43.07 -44.37 27.74
N ARG A 516 43.40 -44.03 26.48
CA ARG A 516 42.78 -44.58 25.25
C ARG A 516 41.26 -44.58 25.29
N LYS A 517 40.68 -43.54 25.91
CA LYS A 517 39.22 -43.38 26.02
C LYS A 517 38.65 -43.06 24.63
N PRO A 518 37.55 -43.73 24.20
CA PRO A 518 36.86 -43.36 22.97
C PRO A 518 36.49 -41.88 22.95
N LEU A 519 37.03 -41.15 21.98
CA LEU A 519 36.97 -39.68 21.92
C LEU A 519 36.50 -39.19 20.54
N VAL A 520 35.60 -38.20 20.53
CA VAL A 520 35.31 -37.35 19.36
C VAL A 520 35.64 -35.91 19.72
N ALA A 521 36.53 -35.24 18.97
CA ALA A 521 36.86 -33.83 19.22
C ALA A 521 36.33 -32.93 18.09
N VAL A 522 35.65 -31.83 18.44
CA VAL A 522 34.98 -30.94 17.48
C VAL A 522 35.57 -29.52 17.51
N CYS A 523 35.82 -28.94 16.34
CA CYS A 523 36.30 -27.58 16.12
C CYS A 523 37.48 -27.15 17.01
N LEU A 524 37.26 -26.34 18.06
CA LEU A 524 38.33 -25.94 18.99
C LEU A 524 39.04 -27.15 19.60
N SER A 525 38.28 -28.15 20.04
CA SER A 525 38.86 -29.37 20.61
C SER A 525 39.60 -30.20 19.55
N HIS A 526 39.15 -30.18 18.29
CA HIS A 526 39.91 -30.76 17.17
C HIS A 526 41.27 -30.05 16.99
N GLN A 527 41.27 -28.72 17.03
CA GLN A 527 42.49 -27.93 16.90
C GLN A 527 43.45 -28.15 18.08
N VAL A 528 42.93 -28.17 19.32
CA VAL A 528 43.74 -28.50 20.49
C VAL A 528 44.29 -29.92 20.38
N LEU A 529 43.50 -30.89 19.92
CA LEU A 529 43.97 -32.25 19.68
C LEU A 529 45.10 -32.28 18.63
N THR A 530 44.95 -31.57 17.50
CA THR A 530 46.02 -31.47 16.49
C THR A 530 47.31 -30.89 17.07
N ALA A 531 47.22 -29.88 17.94
CA ALA A 531 48.39 -29.32 18.64
C ALA A 531 49.04 -30.32 19.61
N VAL A 532 48.23 -31.09 20.35
CA VAL A 532 48.72 -32.16 21.25
C VAL A 532 49.46 -33.25 20.46
N LEU A 533 49.01 -33.54 19.23
CA LEU A 533 49.65 -34.49 18.30
C LEU A 533 50.83 -33.89 17.52
N GLY A 534 51.20 -32.62 17.77
CA GLY A 534 52.33 -31.97 17.09
C GLY A 534 52.04 -31.47 15.67
N ILE A 535 50.78 -31.42 15.24
CA ILE A 535 50.39 -30.91 13.92
C ILE A 535 50.29 -29.37 14.00
N PRO A 536 50.98 -28.61 13.12
CA PRO A 536 50.98 -27.15 13.16
C PRO A 536 49.59 -26.52 12.98
N LEU A 537 49.30 -25.51 13.81
CA LEU A 537 48.12 -24.66 13.70
C LEU A 537 48.48 -23.35 13.00
N VAL A 538 47.61 -22.91 12.09
CA VAL A 538 47.73 -21.61 11.44
C VAL A 538 46.43 -20.84 11.52
N ARG A 539 46.53 -19.52 11.56
CA ARG A 539 45.39 -18.63 11.39
C ARG A 539 45.11 -18.45 9.90
N ARG A 540 43.85 -18.64 9.48
CA ARG A 540 43.44 -18.33 8.10
C ARG A 540 43.44 -16.81 7.89
N GLN A 541 43.83 -16.38 6.70
CA GLN A 541 43.67 -14.98 6.27
C GLN A 541 42.19 -14.63 6.12
N ILE A 542 41.42 -15.53 5.52
CA ILE A 542 39.96 -15.45 5.44
C ILE A 542 39.37 -16.54 6.34
N PRO A 543 38.77 -16.18 7.49
CA PRO A 543 38.15 -17.14 8.40
C PRO A 543 37.04 -17.94 7.70
N ASN A 544 36.93 -19.22 8.02
CA ASN A 544 35.76 -20.03 7.63
C ASN A 544 34.70 -19.92 8.73
N GLN A 545 34.18 -18.72 8.96
CA GLN A 545 33.16 -18.45 9.98
C GLN A 545 31.77 -18.41 9.36
N GLY A 546 30.95 -19.44 9.58
CA GLY A 546 29.58 -19.52 9.08
C GLY A 546 29.47 -19.84 7.60
N ILE A 547 30.30 -20.76 7.09
CA ILE A 547 30.35 -21.11 5.66
C ILE A 547 30.14 -22.62 5.45
N GLN A 548 29.36 -22.98 4.43
CA GLN A 548 29.27 -24.36 3.95
C GLN A 548 30.37 -24.61 2.93
N VAL A 549 31.12 -25.70 3.08
CA VAL A 549 32.20 -26.08 2.18
C VAL A 549 32.05 -27.54 1.81
N GLU A 550 32.29 -27.86 0.55
CA GLU A 550 32.41 -29.24 0.09
C GLU A 550 33.85 -29.73 0.30
N ILE A 551 34.00 -30.88 0.95
CA ILE A 551 35.29 -31.48 1.31
C ILE A 551 35.34 -32.96 0.92
N ASP A 552 36.55 -33.52 0.82
CA ASP A 552 36.77 -34.97 0.86
C ASP A 552 36.99 -35.41 2.31
N LEU A 553 36.03 -36.15 2.86
CA LEU A 553 36.08 -36.71 4.20
C LEU A 553 36.39 -38.21 4.13
N PHE A 554 37.68 -38.54 4.06
CA PHE A 554 38.17 -39.92 3.95
C PHE A 554 37.58 -40.67 2.74
N GLY A 555 37.60 -40.03 1.57
CA GLY A 555 37.11 -40.58 0.30
C GLY A 555 35.63 -40.36 0.00
N GLN A 556 34.89 -39.68 0.89
CA GLN A 556 33.49 -39.30 0.70
C GLN A 556 33.38 -37.79 0.47
N ARG A 557 32.66 -37.34 -0.55
CA ARG A 557 32.38 -35.90 -0.73
C ARG A 557 31.27 -35.48 0.21
N GLU A 558 31.56 -34.54 1.10
CA GLU A 558 30.64 -34.06 2.13
C GLU A 558 30.50 -32.54 2.05
N ARG A 559 29.28 -32.03 2.28
CA ARG A 559 29.03 -30.59 2.44
C ARG A 559 28.82 -30.27 3.91
N VAL A 560 29.79 -29.58 4.51
CA VAL A 560 29.85 -29.37 5.97
C VAL A 560 29.97 -27.89 6.33
N GLY A 561 29.44 -27.52 7.49
CA GLY A 561 29.48 -26.17 8.05
C GLY A 561 30.74 -25.92 8.87
N PHE A 562 31.48 -24.86 8.53
CA PHE A 562 32.67 -24.42 9.27
C PHE A 562 32.39 -23.13 10.06
N TYR A 563 32.93 -23.09 11.28
CA TYR A 563 32.88 -21.93 12.19
C TYR A 563 34.25 -21.73 12.86
N ASN A 564 35.31 -21.62 12.04
CA ASN A 564 36.68 -21.57 12.53
C ASN A 564 37.55 -20.52 11.85
N THR A 565 38.42 -19.90 12.65
CA THR A 565 39.45 -18.96 12.19
C THR A 565 40.82 -19.62 12.09
N TYR A 566 41.12 -20.56 13.00
CA TYR A 566 42.35 -21.34 13.03
C TYR A 566 42.12 -22.70 12.39
N VAL A 567 43.18 -23.31 11.85
CA VAL A 567 43.11 -24.62 11.20
C VAL A 567 44.46 -25.31 11.31
N ALA A 568 44.45 -26.63 11.45
CA ALA A 568 45.68 -27.42 11.38
C ALA A 568 46.14 -27.60 9.94
N ARG A 569 47.46 -27.68 9.71
CA ARG A 569 48.04 -27.94 8.38
C ARG A 569 49.09 -29.03 8.41
N THR A 570 49.04 -29.92 7.43
CA THR A 570 50.05 -30.95 7.19
C THR A 570 50.07 -31.33 5.71
N ALA A 571 51.22 -31.81 5.25
CA ALA A 571 51.37 -32.39 3.91
C ALA A 571 51.11 -33.90 3.88
N HIS A 572 50.91 -34.53 5.05
CA HIS A 572 50.81 -35.97 5.20
C HIS A 572 49.37 -36.43 5.40
N ASP A 573 48.99 -37.52 4.74
CA ASP A 573 47.67 -38.14 4.86
C ASP A 573 47.62 -39.17 6.01
N GLU A 574 48.78 -39.61 6.49
CA GLU A 574 48.95 -40.45 7.68
C GLU A 574 50.17 -39.99 8.48
N LEU A 575 50.07 -40.06 9.81
CA LEU A 575 51.13 -39.69 10.75
C LEU A 575 51.28 -40.80 11.80
N ASP A 576 52.51 -41.26 12.05
CA ASP A 576 52.81 -42.16 13.18
C ASP A 576 53.26 -41.32 14.38
N ILE A 577 52.47 -41.32 15.44
CA ILE A 577 52.67 -40.46 16.61
C ILE A 577 53.05 -41.30 17.82
N ASP A 578 54.23 -41.05 18.39
CA ASP A 578 54.73 -41.75 19.57
C ASP A 578 53.71 -41.72 20.71
N GLY A 579 53.44 -42.89 21.30
CA GLY A 579 52.46 -43.06 22.39
C GLY A 579 51.00 -43.09 21.94
N VAL A 580 50.69 -42.77 20.68
CA VAL A 580 49.33 -42.78 20.12
C VAL A 580 49.17 -43.87 19.05
N GLY A 581 50.09 -43.94 18.08
CA GLY A 581 50.04 -44.81 16.89
C GLY A 581 49.64 -44.06 15.62
N ILE A 582 49.24 -44.81 14.59
CA ILE A 582 48.91 -44.25 13.26
C ILE A 582 47.62 -43.42 13.33
N VAL A 583 47.70 -42.17 12.87
CA VAL A 583 46.60 -41.22 12.73
C VAL A 583 46.40 -40.88 11.25
N GLN A 584 45.20 -41.18 10.74
CA GLN A 584 44.80 -40.80 9.39
C GLN A 584 44.27 -39.37 9.36
N VAL A 585 44.60 -38.63 8.30
CA VAL A 585 44.30 -37.21 8.13
C VAL A 585 43.45 -37.02 6.88
N SER A 586 42.20 -36.54 7.07
CA SER A 586 41.44 -35.95 5.97
C SER A 586 41.82 -34.48 5.88
N ARG A 587 42.31 -34.05 4.72
CA ARG A 587 42.77 -32.68 4.47
C ARG A 587 42.47 -32.24 3.05
N ASN A 588 42.52 -30.93 2.82
CA ASN A 588 42.57 -30.38 1.49
C ASN A 588 43.93 -30.69 0.84
N PRO A 589 43.98 -31.37 -0.33
CA PRO A 589 45.25 -31.78 -0.93
C PRO A 589 46.13 -30.61 -1.36
N GLN A 590 45.54 -29.47 -1.73
CA GLN A 590 46.24 -28.28 -2.20
C GLN A 590 46.72 -27.36 -1.07
N SER A 591 45.87 -27.07 -0.08
CA SER A 591 46.20 -26.14 1.00
C SER A 591 46.85 -26.83 2.22
N GLY A 592 46.74 -28.15 2.31
CA GLY A 592 47.18 -28.94 3.46
C GLY A 592 46.28 -28.79 4.70
N GLU A 593 45.15 -28.08 4.58
CA GLU A 593 44.27 -27.80 5.72
C GLU A 593 43.51 -29.03 6.15
N VAL A 594 43.65 -29.38 7.43
CA VAL A 594 43.04 -30.56 8.02
C VAL A 594 41.54 -30.34 8.24
N HIS A 595 40.74 -31.29 7.80
CA HIS A 595 39.29 -31.33 8.00
C HIS A 595 38.91 -32.28 9.14
N ALA A 596 39.59 -33.43 9.25
CA ALA A 596 39.28 -34.43 10.26
C ALA A 596 40.48 -35.37 10.52
N LEU A 597 40.50 -36.01 11.69
CA LEU A 597 41.47 -37.06 12.04
C LEU A 597 40.76 -38.36 12.43
N ARG A 598 41.41 -39.49 12.17
CA ARG A 598 41.03 -40.83 12.65
C ARG A 598 42.25 -41.51 13.26
N GLY A 599 42.28 -41.62 14.59
CA GLY A 599 43.32 -42.34 15.34
C GLY A 599 42.81 -43.65 15.94
N PRO A 600 43.63 -44.38 16.72
CA PRO A 600 43.27 -45.72 17.20
C PRO A 600 42.07 -45.77 18.15
N SER A 601 41.86 -44.74 18.98
CA SER A 601 40.75 -44.63 19.93
C SER A 601 40.00 -43.29 19.83
N PHE A 602 40.19 -42.54 18.74
CA PHE A 602 39.55 -41.24 18.59
C PHE A 602 39.24 -40.91 17.14
N SER A 603 38.30 -40.00 16.95
CA SER A 603 38.10 -39.23 15.73
C SER A 603 37.99 -37.75 16.07
N SER A 604 38.19 -36.87 15.09
CA SER A 604 37.97 -35.45 15.28
C SER A 604 37.60 -34.76 13.98
N MET A 605 36.93 -33.60 14.09
CA MET A 605 36.45 -32.82 12.96
C MET A 605 36.63 -31.33 13.21
N GLN A 606 37.14 -30.61 12.21
CA GLN A 606 37.27 -29.16 12.23
C GLN A 606 35.92 -28.45 12.01
N PHE A 607 35.03 -29.09 11.25
CA PHE A 607 33.68 -28.59 10.95
C PHE A 607 32.67 -29.01 12.04
N HIS A 608 31.46 -28.46 11.94
CA HIS A 608 30.34 -28.71 12.83
C HIS A 608 29.30 -29.58 12.13
N ALA A 609 29.35 -30.89 12.34
CA ALA A 609 28.38 -31.81 11.75
C ALA A 609 26.94 -31.50 12.20
N GLU A 610 26.79 -30.94 13.39
CA GLU A 610 25.53 -30.53 13.98
C GLU A 610 24.89 -29.29 13.33
N SER A 611 25.68 -28.47 12.62
CA SER A 611 25.23 -27.19 12.05
C SER A 611 24.12 -27.37 11.00
N VAL A 612 23.26 -26.36 10.87
CA VAL A 612 22.32 -26.26 9.74
C VAL A 612 23.05 -26.24 8.40
N LEU A 613 24.30 -25.80 8.35
CA LEU A 613 25.12 -25.79 7.14
C LEU A 613 25.69 -27.16 6.75
N THR A 614 25.48 -28.22 7.55
CA THR A 614 26.00 -29.56 7.24
C THR A 614 24.91 -30.47 6.69
N VAL A 615 25.12 -31.01 5.49
CA VAL A 615 24.28 -32.08 4.94
C VAL A 615 24.61 -33.39 5.63
N ASP A 616 23.58 -34.15 6.02
CA ASP A 616 23.71 -35.46 6.69
C ASP A 616 24.55 -35.48 7.98
N GLY A 617 24.52 -34.38 8.74
CA GLY A 617 25.18 -34.24 10.04
C GLY A 617 25.12 -35.46 10.98
N PRO A 618 23.92 -36.03 11.23
CA PRO A 618 23.79 -37.22 12.07
C PRO A 618 24.58 -38.43 11.55
N ARG A 619 24.65 -38.66 10.23
CA ARG A 619 25.44 -39.78 9.68
C ARG A 619 26.93 -39.56 9.97
N ILE A 620 27.43 -38.34 9.71
CA ILE A 620 28.84 -38.00 9.92
C ILE A 620 29.24 -38.15 11.40
N LEU A 621 28.40 -37.67 12.33
CA LEU A 621 28.61 -37.87 13.78
C LEU A 621 28.59 -39.36 14.16
N GLY A 622 27.66 -40.13 13.59
CA GLY A 622 27.55 -41.56 13.82
C GLY A 622 28.81 -42.31 13.36
N GLU A 623 29.35 -41.99 12.20
CA GLU A 623 30.60 -42.56 11.68
C GLU A 623 31.81 -42.18 12.55
N ALA A 624 31.89 -40.92 12.99
CA ALA A 624 32.94 -40.45 13.88
C ALA A 624 32.91 -41.18 15.24
N ALA A 625 31.73 -41.32 15.84
CA ALA A 625 31.52 -42.05 17.09
C ALA A 625 31.82 -43.55 16.93
N THR A 626 31.36 -44.15 15.84
CA THR A 626 31.63 -45.57 15.51
C THR A 626 33.12 -45.83 15.40
N HIS A 627 33.86 -44.96 14.71
CA HIS A 627 35.31 -45.09 14.58
C HIS A 627 36.01 -45.02 15.95
N ALA A 628 35.66 -44.03 16.77
CA ALA A 628 36.27 -43.84 18.09
C ALA A 628 36.06 -45.06 19.02
N LEU A 629 34.96 -45.80 18.87
CA LEU A 629 34.61 -46.97 19.68
C LEU A 629 35.33 -48.27 19.26
N ARG A 630 35.99 -48.31 18.09
CA ARG A 630 36.63 -49.53 17.55
C ARG A 630 37.71 -50.14 18.46
N SER A 631 38.35 -49.36 19.33
CA SER A 631 39.41 -49.84 20.23
C SER A 631 38.90 -50.75 21.36
N LYS A 632 37.66 -50.55 21.84
CA LYS A 632 37.06 -51.36 22.90
C LYS A 632 36.68 -52.76 22.41
N GLU A 633 36.23 -52.89 21.17
CA GLU A 633 35.72 -54.16 20.63
C GLU A 633 36.83 -55.17 20.31
N ARG A 634 38.02 -54.72 19.85
CA ARG A 634 39.18 -55.62 19.65
C ARG A 634 39.75 -56.20 20.94
N THR A 635 39.67 -55.49 22.06
CA THR A 635 40.19 -55.96 23.35
C THR A 635 39.28 -57.01 23.98
N ALA A 636 37.95 -56.92 23.76
CA ALA A 636 36.98 -57.89 24.27
C ALA A 636 37.02 -59.25 23.54
N THR A 637 37.41 -59.29 22.26
CA THR A 637 37.51 -60.54 21.49
C THR A 637 38.80 -61.34 21.76
N LEU A 638 39.81 -60.72 22.36
CA LEU A 638 41.08 -61.37 22.72
C LEU A 638 41.07 -61.96 24.14
N THR A 639 40.02 -61.70 24.92
CA THR A 639 39.83 -62.21 26.29
C THR A 639 38.64 -63.17 26.43
N ALA A 640 38.09 -63.67 25.31
CA ALA A 640 36.98 -64.63 25.27
C ALA A 640 37.45 -66.03 24.84
#